data_AF-A0AA40GD31-F1
#
_entry.id   AF-A0AA40GD31-F1
#
_cell.length_a   1.000
_cell.length_b   1.000
_cell.length_c   1.000
_cell.angle_alpha   90.00
_cell.angle_beta   90.00
_cell.angle_gamma   90.00
#
_symmetry.space_group_name_H-M   'P 1'
#
loop_
_entity.id
_entity.type
_entity.pdbx_description
1 polymer ?
#
loop_
_entity_poly.entity_id
_entity_poly.type
_entity_poly.pdbx_seq_one_letter_code
_entity_poly.pdbx_strand_id
1 'polypeptide(L)'
;MAPFVRSFRGNIHRFLIDVQILQYLIILVGLFNLSLCLYEDQVGKFDWKQNYVGKIKFASFDTVSAAKKIIVATEENVIAALNLKSGQILWRRVLEKGYAGQIRALGGVTDGDLVSVSGGVPAIVRAWDLATGHILHEWPIAEQNHDRIKDVKWHIKDGTLHHILPIYNSAVEVTSYDSKTGDKLKTRRVSAPFITQETECVLVAPYLACLKGDSSLAVLLLVHLFDTHSQPQSVTINTIFGAGAQGPYHLESVLGEEPIVSISADNNQRKRILLVGEVPVPIQRDIVGDATLYVVSVDNENILLETTYKNGVTEIVASELLTSKSMPNISTSVTHNSLLSPTIIASVCPRQTKGVTCRHLLASEDHSVALLQHNKLIWAREEALANVVAVEIIELPMSDRDQEIETEFDQKERDVLSMMFRRVGSQLKQAKTFLQSMLSFTPQQSNQRMDLVRDKFGLHKMIVLVTSAGKLYGIETRKGEIIWQLRVRGIRGFSKRSDAIILYVQRGSRHFPYPPQCALLAEDKQTGEGIVYTFNPITGQPLDGLVKLGYRIKQSMLLHVTTDDFLRGILIFDIRDKVHVYPKSATAIAASIAKNTYIFTADQTTGILSGYSLSYSTSQELISHKVWELLLSPKNQKITHVVSKNPIERVHSQGRVLSDRSVLYKYINPNLVTIVTEGVGHTHKNTLNLYLLDAVSGAMIFSIMHKRVRGPVHVVHSENWIVYSYFNEKSRRTEIASLELYEGKIQSNTTVFSSLATTKLPIVERQAFIFPAAIESMRETITEKGITSKHIIVALANGGILELPWMMVDPRRPINPEVREEGVIPYMPEIPIHMDAIINYNQSVFRVSGIHTSPSGLESTCLVFVHGLDLFYTRVAPSKTFDVLKEDFDYYLIVIVLAALLISSYITKKLASQKAQKQAWK
;
A
#
# COMPACT_ATOMS: atom_id res chain seq x y z
N MET A 1 16.14 84.64 -40.85
CA MET A 1 16.23 84.83 -42.32
C MET A 1 16.91 83.58 -42.89
N ALA A 2 16.14 82.74 -43.61
CA ALA A 2 16.48 81.49 -44.35
C ALA A 2 17.21 80.35 -43.60
N PRO A 3 17.21 79.09 -44.11
CA PRO A 3 16.17 78.27 -44.77
C PRO A 3 16.04 76.86 -44.10
N PHE A 4 15.01 76.04 -44.39
CA PHE A 4 15.11 74.56 -44.48
C PHE A 4 13.77 73.93 -44.91
N VAL A 5 13.66 73.63 -46.22
CA VAL A 5 12.64 72.74 -46.80
C VAL A 5 13.38 71.49 -47.25
N ARG A 6 13.11 70.35 -46.60
CA ARG A 6 13.21 68.96 -47.13
C ARG A 6 13.00 67.96 -45.99
N SER A 7 11.95 67.14 -46.09
CA SER A 7 11.86 65.72 -45.65
C SER A 7 10.46 65.39 -45.14
N PHE A 8 9.53 65.14 -46.07
CA PHE A 8 8.20 64.57 -45.77
C PHE A 8 7.94 63.33 -46.65
N ARG A 9 8.94 62.45 -46.74
CA ARG A 9 8.85 61.17 -47.48
C ARG A 9 9.44 59.97 -46.73
N GLY A 10 9.76 60.12 -45.44
CA GLY A 10 10.43 59.09 -44.62
C GLY A 10 9.55 58.35 -43.59
N ASN A 11 8.36 58.86 -43.24
CA ASN A 11 7.59 58.34 -42.10
C ASN A 11 6.45 57.36 -42.42
N ILE A 12 6.03 57.23 -43.69
CA ILE A 12 4.94 56.29 -44.05
C ILE A 12 5.46 54.84 -44.13
N HIS A 13 6.73 54.65 -44.53
CA HIS A 13 7.31 53.31 -44.61
C HIS A 13 7.59 52.71 -43.22
N ARG A 14 7.94 53.54 -42.22
CA ARG A 14 8.06 53.09 -40.82
C ARG A 14 6.71 52.71 -40.22
N PHE A 15 5.67 53.49 -40.48
CA PHE A 15 4.32 53.20 -39.97
C PHE A 15 3.72 51.92 -40.58
N LEU A 16 3.97 51.63 -41.87
CA LEU A 16 3.54 50.39 -42.51
C LEU A 16 4.31 49.15 -42.00
N ILE A 17 5.59 49.32 -41.65
CA ILE A 17 6.39 48.25 -41.02
C ILE A 17 5.89 48.00 -39.59
N ASP A 18 5.55 49.03 -38.82
CA ASP A 18 5.00 48.89 -37.46
C ASP A 18 3.61 48.23 -37.43
N VAL A 19 2.74 48.51 -38.42
CA VAL A 19 1.43 47.84 -38.54
C VAL A 19 1.58 46.38 -38.96
N GLN A 20 2.51 46.06 -39.85
CA GLN A 20 2.81 44.66 -40.19
C GLN A 20 3.43 43.91 -39.01
N ILE A 21 4.34 44.54 -38.25
CA ILE A 21 4.91 43.94 -37.03
C ILE A 21 3.81 43.72 -35.98
N LEU A 22 2.90 44.69 -35.77
CA LEU A 22 1.77 44.54 -34.86
C LEU A 22 0.81 43.44 -35.31
N GLN A 23 0.58 43.31 -36.63
CA GLN A 23 -0.26 42.26 -37.19
C GLN A 23 0.39 40.88 -37.09
N TYR A 24 1.71 40.77 -37.31
CA TYR A 24 2.47 39.55 -37.03
C TYR A 24 2.53 39.24 -35.53
N LEU A 25 2.59 40.24 -34.65
CA LEU A 25 2.56 40.04 -33.20
C LEU A 25 1.17 39.58 -32.72
N ILE A 26 0.08 40.12 -33.29
CA ILE A 26 -1.29 39.66 -33.02
C ILE A 26 -1.52 38.25 -33.56
N ILE A 27 -0.98 37.92 -34.74
CA ILE A 27 -1.01 36.55 -35.29
C ILE A 27 -0.14 35.61 -34.45
N LEU A 28 1.03 36.05 -33.98
CA LEU A 28 1.92 35.26 -33.12
C LEU A 28 1.27 35.01 -31.75
N VAL A 29 0.69 36.03 -31.11
CA VAL A 29 -0.06 35.92 -29.85
C VAL A 29 -1.35 35.10 -30.03
N GLY A 30 -2.01 35.21 -31.19
CA GLY A 30 -3.14 34.38 -31.58
C GLY A 30 -2.77 32.91 -31.83
N LEU A 31 -1.57 32.65 -32.37
CA LEU A 31 -1.01 31.31 -32.56
C LEU A 31 -0.53 30.69 -31.23
N PHE A 32 -0.05 31.48 -30.27
CA PHE A 32 0.23 30.99 -28.92
C PHE A 32 -1.04 30.47 -28.22
N ASN A 33 -2.20 31.07 -28.48
CA ASN A 33 -3.50 30.60 -27.98
C ASN A 33 -4.09 29.38 -28.72
N LEU A 34 -3.47 28.92 -29.81
CA LEU A 34 -3.92 27.72 -30.55
C LEU A 34 -3.27 26.43 -30.04
N SER A 35 -2.48 26.50 -28.97
CA SER A 35 -1.99 25.33 -28.22
C SER A 35 -2.89 24.99 -27.02
N LEU A 36 -4.21 25.06 -27.20
CA LEU A 36 -5.16 24.44 -26.28
C LEU A 36 -5.45 23.03 -26.77
N CYS A 37 -4.53 22.11 -26.47
CA CYS A 37 -4.82 20.68 -26.54
C CYS A 37 -5.58 20.27 -25.26
N LEU A 38 -6.59 19.43 -25.42
CA LEU A 38 -7.51 19.02 -24.36
C LEU A 38 -6.80 18.06 -23.37
N TYR A 39 -6.51 18.54 -22.15
CA TYR A 39 -6.15 17.79 -20.93
C TYR A 39 -4.69 17.33 -20.67
N GLU A 40 -3.66 18.12 -21.04
CA GLU A 40 -2.30 17.97 -20.46
C GLU A 40 -2.15 18.71 -19.11
N ASP A 41 -3.03 19.67 -18.84
CA ASP A 41 -2.95 20.59 -17.71
C ASP A 41 -3.31 19.96 -16.36
N GLN A 42 -3.85 18.74 -16.30
CA GLN A 42 -4.23 18.07 -15.04
C GLN A 42 -3.20 17.06 -14.53
N VAL A 43 -2.27 16.61 -15.39
CA VAL A 43 -1.25 15.63 -15.03
C VAL A 43 -0.32 16.20 -13.96
N GLY A 44 -0.24 15.52 -12.81
CA GLY A 44 0.60 15.92 -11.68
C GLY A 44 0.02 17.03 -10.80
N LYS A 45 -1.20 17.52 -11.08
CA LYS A 45 -1.89 18.50 -10.20
C LYS A 45 -2.66 17.81 -9.07
N PHE A 46 -3.32 16.69 -9.36
CA PHE A 46 -4.26 16.04 -8.44
C PHE A 46 -3.85 14.61 -8.09
N ASP A 47 -2.83 14.11 -8.77
CA ASP A 47 -2.36 12.75 -8.70
C ASP A 47 -0.86 12.70 -8.44
N TRP A 48 -0.44 11.63 -7.78
CA TRP A 48 0.96 11.38 -7.49
C TRP A 48 1.19 9.87 -7.39
N LYS A 49 2.45 9.49 -7.65
CA LYS A 49 2.89 8.11 -7.58
C LYS A 49 4.20 8.00 -6.80
N GLN A 50 4.29 6.99 -5.95
CA GLN A 50 5.51 6.64 -5.23
C GLN A 50 5.92 5.22 -5.58
N ASN A 51 7.20 5.06 -5.93
CA ASN A 51 7.77 3.78 -6.33
C ASN A 51 8.65 3.20 -5.23
N TYR A 52 8.40 1.93 -4.91
CA TYR A 52 9.17 1.17 -3.93
C TYR A 52 9.75 -0.11 -4.53
N VAL A 53 10.72 -0.68 -3.84
CA VAL A 53 11.34 -1.97 -4.17
C VAL A 53 11.02 -3.03 -3.11
N GLY A 54 10.69 -2.61 -1.89
CA GLY A 54 10.41 -3.47 -0.74
C GLY A 54 11.65 -3.83 0.07
N LYS A 55 11.52 -4.79 0.98
CA LYS A 55 12.59 -5.18 1.91
C LYS A 55 13.80 -5.76 1.17
N ILE A 56 14.96 -5.14 1.34
CA ILE A 56 16.20 -5.55 0.68
C ILE A 56 16.71 -6.86 1.29
N LYS A 57 17.06 -7.81 0.42
CA LYS A 57 17.65 -9.11 0.76
C LYS A 57 19.11 -9.21 0.35
N PHE A 58 19.43 -8.73 -0.86
CA PHE A 58 20.80 -8.67 -1.37
C PHE A 58 21.07 -7.26 -1.89
N ALA A 59 22.30 -6.78 -1.70
CA ALA A 59 22.74 -5.54 -2.32
C ALA A 59 24.21 -5.64 -2.73
N SER A 60 24.57 -4.95 -3.80
CA SER A 60 25.94 -4.84 -4.28
C SER A 60 26.17 -3.44 -4.84
N PHE A 61 27.31 -2.85 -4.50
CA PHE A 61 27.71 -1.56 -5.06
C PHE A 61 28.32 -1.77 -6.44
N ASP A 62 27.92 -0.94 -7.41
CA ASP A 62 28.61 -0.93 -8.69
C ASP A 62 29.89 -0.10 -8.59
N THR A 63 31.03 -0.79 -8.65
CA THR A 63 32.37 -0.20 -8.67
C THR A 63 32.95 -0.09 -10.08
N VAL A 64 32.31 -0.71 -11.08
CA VAL A 64 32.80 -0.86 -12.45
C VAL A 64 32.24 0.25 -13.36
N SER A 65 30.96 0.58 -13.22
CA SER A 65 30.31 1.59 -14.06
C SER A 65 30.70 3.02 -13.66
N ALA A 66 30.84 3.91 -14.65
CA ALA A 66 30.98 5.35 -14.42
C ALA A 66 29.77 5.95 -13.65
N ALA A 67 28.59 5.36 -13.82
CA ALA A 67 27.38 5.73 -13.10
C ALA A 67 27.39 5.14 -11.68
N LYS A 68 27.52 6.01 -10.68
CA LYS A 68 27.47 5.66 -9.25
C LYS A 68 26.08 5.14 -8.85
N LYS A 69 25.90 3.81 -8.78
CA LYS A 69 24.65 3.14 -8.41
C LYS A 69 24.86 1.96 -7.45
N ILE A 70 23.78 1.54 -6.80
CA ILE A 70 23.70 0.33 -5.98
C ILE A 70 22.66 -0.58 -6.60
N ILE A 71 22.99 -1.84 -6.79
CA ILE A 71 22.05 -2.87 -7.20
C ILE A 71 21.44 -3.49 -5.95
N VAL A 72 20.12 -3.59 -5.92
CA VAL A 72 19.37 -4.20 -4.82
C VAL A 72 18.44 -5.28 -5.36
N ALA A 73 18.33 -6.37 -4.62
CA ALA A 73 17.32 -7.40 -4.81
C ALA A 73 16.51 -7.57 -3.52
N THR A 74 15.18 -7.65 -3.65
CA THR A 74 14.26 -7.58 -2.52
C THR A 74 13.47 -8.87 -2.30
N GLU A 75 12.87 -9.02 -1.12
CA GLU A 75 11.94 -10.11 -0.80
C GLU A 75 10.64 -10.04 -1.62
N GLU A 76 10.30 -8.86 -2.15
CA GLU A 76 9.19 -8.66 -3.08
C GLU A 76 9.55 -9.06 -4.53
N ASN A 77 10.61 -9.84 -4.74
CA ASN A 77 11.07 -10.29 -6.06
C ASN A 77 11.31 -9.13 -7.03
N VAL A 78 11.94 -8.05 -6.54
CA VAL A 78 12.31 -6.89 -7.36
C VAL A 78 13.83 -6.83 -7.45
N ILE A 79 14.35 -6.60 -8.65
CA ILE A 79 15.74 -6.19 -8.88
C ILE A 79 15.73 -4.75 -9.36
N ALA A 80 16.51 -3.89 -8.71
CA ALA A 80 16.56 -2.47 -9.07
C ALA A 80 17.97 -1.89 -8.91
N ALA A 81 18.25 -0.84 -9.69
CA ALA A 81 19.39 0.02 -9.48
C ALA A 81 18.95 1.33 -8.81
N LEU A 82 19.55 1.65 -7.67
CA LEU A 82 19.33 2.89 -6.93
C LEU A 82 20.50 3.85 -7.15
N ASN A 83 20.19 5.13 -7.35
CA ASN A 83 21.19 6.19 -7.45
C ASN A 83 21.88 6.40 -6.10
N LEU A 84 23.22 6.40 -6.07
CA LEU A 84 23.99 6.59 -4.84
C LEU A 84 23.74 7.95 -4.15
N LYS A 85 23.42 9.01 -4.91
CA LYS A 85 23.25 10.36 -4.35
C LYS A 85 21.82 10.64 -3.88
N SER A 86 20.82 10.25 -4.66
CA SER A 86 19.41 10.61 -4.39
C SER A 86 18.58 9.45 -3.84
N GLY A 87 19.05 8.21 -3.95
CA GLY A 87 18.24 7.02 -3.65
C GLY A 87 17.11 6.80 -4.65
N GLN A 88 17.02 7.57 -5.75
CA GLN A 88 16.00 7.36 -6.78
C GLN A 88 16.27 6.08 -7.56
N ILE A 89 15.21 5.45 -8.04
CA ILE A 89 15.28 4.24 -8.85
C ILE A 89 15.68 4.64 -10.28
N LEU A 90 16.80 4.12 -10.77
CA LEU A 90 17.28 4.32 -12.14
C LEU A 90 16.57 3.36 -13.11
N TRP A 91 16.50 2.08 -12.71
CA TRP A 91 15.71 1.06 -13.39
C TRP A 91 15.23 0.04 -12.37
N ARG A 92 14.12 -0.63 -12.69
CA ARG A 92 13.47 -1.64 -11.84
C ARG A 92 12.88 -2.74 -12.69
N ARG A 93 13.06 -3.98 -12.26
CA ARG A 93 12.44 -5.18 -12.83
C ARG A 93 11.69 -5.92 -11.72
N VAL A 94 10.38 -5.97 -11.88
CA VAL A 94 9.48 -6.72 -10.99
C VAL A 94 9.33 -8.12 -11.58
N LEU A 95 9.82 -9.13 -10.87
CA LEU A 95 9.74 -10.52 -11.29
C LEU A 95 8.38 -11.14 -10.93
N GLU A 96 8.21 -12.40 -11.28
CA GLU A 96 6.99 -13.17 -11.07
C GLU A 96 6.55 -13.18 -9.59
N LYS A 97 5.23 -13.25 -9.35
CA LYS A 97 4.66 -13.23 -7.99
C LYS A 97 4.89 -14.56 -7.28
N GLY A 98 5.04 -14.51 -5.96
CA GLY A 98 5.17 -15.70 -5.12
C GLY A 98 6.52 -16.41 -5.32
N TYR A 99 6.49 -17.74 -5.21
CA TYR A 99 7.72 -18.55 -5.17
C TYR A 99 8.51 -18.54 -6.49
N ALA A 100 7.82 -18.42 -7.63
CA ALA A 100 8.44 -18.48 -8.96
C ALA A 100 9.45 -17.33 -9.20
N GLY A 101 9.18 -16.14 -8.68
CA GLY A 101 10.11 -15.01 -8.79
C GLY A 101 11.06 -14.85 -7.60
N GLN A 102 11.02 -15.75 -6.61
CA GLN A 102 11.79 -15.56 -5.37
C GLN A 102 13.29 -15.56 -5.63
N ILE A 103 13.95 -14.43 -5.34
CA ILE A 103 15.38 -14.26 -5.59
C ILE A 103 16.18 -15.00 -4.51
N ARG A 104 17.04 -15.93 -4.95
CA ARG A 104 17.82 -16.83 -4.09
C ARG A 104 19.30 -16.48 -4.04
N ALA A 105 19.84 -15.96 -5.13
CA ALA A 105 21.20 -15.44 -5.18
C ALA A 105 21.31 -14.30 -6.18
N LEU A 106 22.29 -13.43 -5.92
CA LEU A 106 22.66 -12.29 -6.75
C LEU A 106 24.18 -12.16 -6.70
N GLY A 107 24.83 -12.02 -7.85
CA GLY A 107 26.28 -11.83 -7.92
C GLY A 107 26.69 -11.07 -9.18
N GLY A 108 27.71 -10.23 -9.06
CA GLY A 108 28.33 -9.56 -10.21
C GLY A 108 29.32 -10.48 -10.92
N VAL A 109 29.48 -10.28 -12.22
CA VAL A 109 30.50 -10.92 -13.07
C VAL A 109 31.52 -9.85 -13.49
N THR A 110 32.77 -10.24 -13.66
CA THR A 110 33.93 -9.35 -13.95
C THR A 110 33.73 -8.44 -15.16
N ASP A 111 32.86 -8.81 -16.10
CA ASP A 111 32.59 -8.06 -17.33
C ASP A 111 31.57 -6.92 -17.17
N GLY A 112 31.03 -6.70 -15.96
CA GLY A 112 29.95 -5.72 -15.72
C GLY A 112 28.54 -6.28 -15.94
N ASP A 113 28.39 -7.60 -16.03
CA ASP A 113 27.11 -8.28 -16.02
C ASP A 113 26.68 -8.64 -14.59
N LEU A 114 25.38 -8.69 -14.35
CA LEU A 114 24.80 -9.13 -13.08
C LEU A 114 24.07 -10.45 -13.30
N VAL A 115 24.31 -11.44 -12.45
CA VAL A 115 23.60 -12.73 -12.51
C VAL A 115 22.70 -12.88 -11.30
N SER A 116 21.47 -13.29 -11.53
CA SER A 116 20.52 -13.63 -10.48
C SER A 116 19.96 -15.03 -10.67
N VAL A 117 19.70 -15.72 -9.56
CA VAL A 117 18.93 -16.97 -9.55
C VAL A 117 17.60 -16.71 -8.86
N SER A 118 16.51 -16.99 -9.56
CA SER A 118 15.14 -16.83 -9.06
C SER A 118 14.33 -18.11 -9.21
N GLY A 119 13.37 -18.35 -8.32
CA GLY A 119 12.45 -19.49 -8.43
C GLY A 119 12.94 -20.77 -7.74
N GLY A 120 12.35 -21.91 -8.12
CA GLY A 120 12.64 -23.20 -7.50
C GLY A 120 12.54 -24.37 -8.47
N VAL A 121 11.34 -24.69 -8.96
CA VAL A 121 11.18 -25.74 -10.00
C VAL A 121 10.41 -25.21 -11.21
N PRO A 122 11.11 -24.86 -12.31
CA PRO A 122 12.57 -24.73 -12.44
C PRO A 122 13.12 -23.50 -11.69
N ALA A 123 14.39 -23.54 -11.31
CA ALA A 123 15.14 -22.35 -10.93
C ALA A 123 15.60 -21.65 -12.22
N ILE A 124 15.34 -20.35 -12.34
CA ILE A 124 15.65 -19.56 -13.53
C ILE A 124 16.88 -18.72 -13.24
N VAL A 125 17.90 -18.85 -14.08
CA VAL A 125 19.11 -18.05 -14.04
C VAL A 125 19.00 -16.96 -15.09
N ARG A 126 19.23 -15.71 -14.67
CA ARG A 126 19.16 -14.53 -15.54
C ARG A 126 20.45 -13.73 -15.45
N ALA A 127 21.02 -13.41 -16.60
CA ALA A 127 22.07 -12.41 -16.74
C ALA A 127 21.44 -11.07 -17.12
N TRP A 128 21.83 -10.00 -16.45
CA TRP A 128 21.30 -8.65 -16.60
C TRP A 128 22.41 -7.70 -17.00
N ASP A 129 22.09 -6.79 -17.92
CA ASP A 129 22.90 -5.61 -18.16
C ASP A 129 22.75 -4.65 -16.97
N LEU A 130 23.85 -4.35 -16.29
CA LEU A 130 23.87 -3.41 -15.17
C LEU A 130 23.39 -2.01 -15.56
N ALA A 131 23.68 -1.55 -16.79
CA ALA A 131 23.37 -0.19 -17.22
C ALA A 131 21.87 0.04 -17.40
N THR A 132 21.22 -0.84 -18.15
CA THR A 132 19.81 -0.69 -18.55
C THR A 132 18.83 -1.56 -17.74
N GLY A 133 19.34 -2.58 -17.06
CA GLY A 133 18.52 -3.61 -16.41
C GLY A 133 17.79 -4.53 -17.41
N HIS A 134 18.25 -4.62 -18.66
CA HIS A 134 17.73 -5.60 -19.63
C HIS A 134 18.28 -7.00 -19.36
N ILE A 135 17.48 -8.02 -19.68
CA ILE A 135 17.91 -9.42 -19.62
C ILE A 135 18.78 -9.69 -20.85
N LEU A 136 19.99 -10.19 -20.63
CA LEU A 136 20.93 -10.61 -21.68
C LEU A 136 20.72 -12.08 -22.03
N HIS A 137 20.68 -12.93 -21.00
CA HIS A 137 20.49 -14.38 -21.13
C HIS A 137 19.55 -14.88 -20.04
N GLU A 138 18.72 -15.87 -20.39
CA GLU A 138 17.84 -16.57 -19.45
C GLU A 138 17.89 -18.07 -19.76
N TRP A 139 18.11 -18.89 -18.73
CA TRP A 139 18.10 -20.34 -18.87
C TRP A 139 17.62 -21.02 -17.57
N PRO A 140 16.89 -22.15 -17.68
CA PRO A 140 16.34 -22.85 -16.52
C PRO A 140 17.24 -24.00 -16.02
N ILE A 141 17.19 -24.25 -14.71
CA ILE A 141 17.71 -25.44 -14.03
C ILE A 141 16.52 -26.20 -13.48
N ALA A 142 16.28 -27.40 -14.00
CA ALA A 142 15.27 -28.30 -13.46
C ALA A 142 15.78 -28.93 -12.16
N GLU A 143 15.27 -28.47 -11.01
CA GLU A 143 15.54 -29.13 -9.73
C GLU A 143 14.73 -30.44 -9.65
N GLN A 144 15.40 -31.55 -9.37
CA GLN A 144 14.78 -32.88 -9.39
C GLN A 144 13.85 -33.15 -8.19
N ASN A 145 13.95 -32.38 -7.10
CA ASN A 145 13.28 -32.68 -5.84
C ASN A 145 12.62 -31.43 -5.22
N HIS A 146 11.30 -31.30 -5.41
CA HIS A 146 10.51 -30.13 -5.01
C HIS A 146 10.48 -29.88 -3.50
N ASP A 147 10.61 -30.92 -2.68
CA ASP A 147 10.53 -30.81 -1.23
C ASP A 147 11.83 -30.26 -0.59
N ARG A 148 12.95 -30.25 -1.34
CA ARG A 148 14.30 -29.94 -0.82
C ARG A 148 14.88 -28.63 -1.33
N ILE A 149 14.06 -27.78 -1.95
CA ILE A 149 14.52 -26.54 -2.58
C ILE A 149 15.14 -25.59 -1.54
N LYS A 150 14.64 -25.58 -0.29
CA LYS A 150 15.18 -24.73 0.78
C LYS A 150 16.61 -25.08 1.20
N ASP A 151 17.02 -26.33 0.99
CA ASP A 151 18.36 -26.81 1.33
C ASP A 151 19.41 -26.37 0.31
N VAL A 152 18.97 -26.14 -0.93
CA VAL A 152 19.86 -25.77 -2.04
C VAL A 152 20.46 -24.39 -1.80
N LYS A 153 21.79 -24.31 -1.91
CA LYS A 153 22.56 -23.08 -1.80
C LYS A 153 23.14 -22.71 -3.16
N TRP A 154 23.32 -21.42 -3.39
CA TRP A 154 23.81 -20.86 -4.64
C TRP A 154 25.02 -19.98 -4.38
N HIS A 155 26.06 -20.13 -5.18
CA HIS A 155 27.24 -19.27 -5.16
C HIS A 155 27.56 -18.84 -6.59
N ILE A 156 27.80 -17.55 -6.79
CA ILE A 156 28.16 -16.97 -8.09
C ILE A 156 29.55 -16.36 -7.92
N LYS A 157 30.51 -16.80 -8.71
CA LYS A 157 31.88 -16.28 -8.69
C LYS A 157 32.53 -16.40 -10.06
N ASP A 158 33.20 -15.33 -10.50
CA ASP A 158 34.03 -15.29 -11.72
C ASP A 158 33.33 -15.84 -12.98
N GLY A 159 32.05 -15.50 -13.16
CA GLY A 159 31.25 -15.96 -14.31
C GLY A 159 30.79 -17.43 -14.23
N THR A 160 31.06 -18.13 -13.12
CA THR A 160 30.57 -19.48 -12.86
C THR A 160 29.47 -19.48 -11.81
N LEU A 161 28.41 -20.25 -12.07
CA LEU A 161 27.31 -20.48 -11.13
C LEU A 161 27.48 -21.86 -10.49
N HIS A 162 27.56 -21.92 -9.17
CA HIS A 162 27.60 -23.15 -8.41
C HIS A 162 26.25 -23.43 -7.77
N HIS A 163 25.66 -24.55 -8.15
CA HIS A 163 24.47 -25.13 -7.55
C HIS A 163 24.90 -26.21 -6.55
N ILE A 164 24.66 -25.96 -5.26
CA ILE A 164 25.14 -26.75 -4.13
C ILE A 164 23.96 -27.43 -3.46
N LEU A 165 23.93 -28.77 -3.53
CA LEU A 165 22.88 -29.61 -2.99
C LEU A 165 23.45 -30.53 -1.89
N PRO A 166 23.13 -30.31 -0.61
CA PRO A 166 23.48 -31.26 0.44
C PRO A 166 22.58 -32.50 0.36
N ILE A 167 23.17 -33.69 0.30
CA ILE A 167 22.48 -34.99 0.36
C ILE A 167 22.68 -35.54 1.77
N TYR A 168 21.60 -35.57 2.56
CA TYR A 168 21.64 -36.01 3.94
C TYR A 168 22.24 -37.41 4.09
N ASN A 169 23.02 -37.61 5.14
CA ASN A 169 23.71 -38.87 5.45
C ASN A 169 24.67 -39.37 4.35
N SER A 170 25.06 -38.52 3.39
CA SER A 170 25.90 -38.93 2.27
C SER A 170 26.98 -37.92 1.91
N ALA A 171 26.63 -36.87 1.18
CA ALA A 171 27.60 -36.02 0.51
C ALA A 171 26.98 -34.67 0.11
N VAL A 172 27.82 -33.69 -0.17
CA VAL A 172 27.41 -32.45 -0.84
C VAL A 172 27.74 -32.56 -2.32
N GLU A 173 26.72 -32.40 -3.16
CA GLU A 173 26.89 -32.33 -4.62
C GLU A 173 27.01 -30.87 -5.05
N VAL A 174 28.09 -30.54 -5.76
CA VAL A 174 28.35 -29.20 -6.30
C VAL A 174 28.39 -29.30 -7.81
N THR A 175 27.43 -28.68 -8.46
CA THR A 175 27.33 -28.61 -9.92
C THR A 175 27.64 -27.20 -10.38
N SER A 176 28.69 -27.05 -11.18
CA SER A 176 29.12 -25.77 -11.75
C SER A 176 28.59 -25.62 -13.16
N TYR A 177 28.05 -24.44 -13.46
CA TYR A 177 27.56 -24.04 -14.77
C TYR A 177 28.26 -22.75 -15.20
N ASP A 178 28.39 -22.54 -16.50
CA ASP A 178 28.67 -21.22 -17.03
C ASP A 178 27.45 -20.32 -16.75
N SER A 179 27.68 -19.15 -16.15
CA SER A 179 26.58 -18.28 -15.73
C SER A 179 25.82 -17.64 -16.90
N LYS A 180 26.47 -17.47 -18.06
CA LYS A 180 25.90 -16.82 -19.25
C LYS A 180 25.24 -17.83 -20.17
N THR A 181 25.92 -18.93 -20.51
CA THR A 181 25.41 -19.94 -21.46
C THR A 181 24.56 -21.01 -20.80
N GLY A 182 24.75 -21.27 -19.50
CA GLY A 182 24.12 -22.38 -18.79
C GLY A 182 24.76 -23.73 -19.06
N ASP A 183 25.91 -23.76 -19.77
CA ASP A 183 26.63 -25.00 -20.04
C ASP A 183 27.14 -25.62 -18.73
N LYS A 184 26.86 -26.92 -18.57
CA LYS A 184 27.31 -27.66 -17.40
C LYS A 184 28.82 -27.90 -17.50
N LEU A 185 29.58 -27.29 -16.60
CA LEU A 185 31.04 -27.36 -16.57
C LEU A 185 31.54 -28.63 -15.85
N LYS A 186 31.23 -28.76 -14.55
CA LYS A 186 31.73 -29.88 -13.73
C LYS A 186 30.77 -30.18 -12.58
N THR A 187 30.58 -31.47 -12.30
CA THR A 187 29.92 -31.95 -11.08
C THR A 187 30.97 -32.54 -10.14
N ARG A 188 30.92 -32.18 -8.86
CA ARG A 188 31.76 -32.71 -7.79
C ARG A 188 30.87 -33.24 -6.67
N ARG A 189 31.30 -34.32 -6.01
CA ARG A 189 30.61 -34.87 -4.85
C ARG A 189 31.63 -34.98 -3.71
N VAL A 190 31.39 -34.24 -2.63
CA VAL A 190 32.27 -34.18 -1.47
C VAL A 190 31.60 -34.96 -0.33
N SER A 191 32.30 -35.93 0.24
CA SER A 191 31.76 -36.79 1.31
C SER A 191 31.42 -35.95 2.54
N ALA A 192 30.17 -36.04 3.01
CA ALA A 192 29.66 -35.29 4.16
C ALA A 192 28.53 -36.07 4.86
N PRO A 193 28.81 -37.27 5.39
CA PRO A 193 27.79 -38.15 5.97
C PRO A 193 27.19 -37.61 7.27
N PHE A 194 27.80 -36.60 7.87
CA PHE A 194 27.35 -35.99 9.13
C PHE A 194 26.23 -34.97 8.95
N ILE A 195 25.94 -34.51 7.72
CA ILE A 195 24.87 -33.55 7.46
C ILE A 195 23.54 -34.29 7.53
N THR A 196 22.69 -33.89 8.48
CA THR A 196 21.35 -34.44 8.71
C THR A 196 20.30 -33.33 8.57
N GLN A 197 19.02 -33.65 8.77
CA GLN A 197 17.98 -32.61 8.84
C GLN A 197 18.12 -31.68 10.05
N GLU A 198 18.81 -32.13 11.10
CA GLU A 198 18.99 -31.39 12.36
C GLU A 198 20.27 -30.53 12.34
N THR A 199 21.18 -30.75 11.39
CA THR A 199 22.40 -29.93 11.28
C THR A 199 22.10 -28.58 10.65
N GLU A 200 22.44 -27.50 11.35
CA GLU A 200 22.36 -26.14 10.82
C GLU A 200 23.57 -25.86 9.92
N CYS A 201 23.34 -25.68 8.61
CA CYS A 201 24.40 -25.44 7.63
C CYS A 201 24.27 -24.08 6.94
N VAL A 202 25.38 -23.35 6.92
CA VAL A 202 25.51 -22.04 6.30
C VAL A 202 26.61 -22.06 5.23
N LEU A 203 26.33 -21.44 4.09
CA LEU A 203 27.27 -21.34 2.98
C LEU A 203 28.24 -20.18 3.24
N VAL A 204 29.53 -20.48 3.27
CA VAL A 204 30.62 -19.51 3.43
C VAL A 204 31.69 -19.87 2.40
N ALA A 205 31.36 -19.63 1.14
CA ALA A 205 32.14 -20.10 0.00
C ALA A 205 33.61 -19.64 0.09
N PRO A 206 34.60 -20.55 -0.10
CA PRO A 206 34.48 -21.87 -0.72
C PRO A 206 34.07 -23.04 0.20
N TYR A 207 33.70 -22.77 1.46
CA TYR A 207 33.34 -23.79 2.44
C TYR A 207 31.82 -23.85 2.72
N LEU A 208 31.35 -24.99 3.19
CA LEU A 208 30.06 -25.15 3.83
C LEU A 208 30.29 -25.46 5.31
N ALA A 209 29.83 -24.56 6.17
CA ALA A 209 29.96 -24.69 7.61
C ALA A 209 28.67 -25.27 8.19
N CYS A 210 28.77 -26.38 8.92
CA CYS A 210 27.63 -27.08 9.50
C CYS A 210 27.86 -27.29 11.00
N LEU A 211 26.91 -26.84 11.82
CA LEU A 211 26.92 -27.03 13.26
C LEU A 211 26.14 -28.30 13.63
N LYS A 212 26.75 -29.15 14.46
CA LYS A 212 26.14 -30.39 14.95
C LYS A 212 26.09 -30.39 16.48
N GLY A 213 24.86 -30.36 17.03
CA GLY A 213 24.55 -30.50 18.45
C GLY A 213 24.32 -29.19 19.20
N ASP A 214 23.49 -29.22 20.24
CA ASP A 214 23.05 -28.05 21.02
C ASP A 214 23.72 -27.93 22.41
N SER A 215 24.47 -28.97 22.84
CA SER A 215 25.11 -29.05 24.14
C SER A 215 26.59 -28.62 24.09
N SER A 216 27.28 -28.67 25.24
CA SER A 216 28.73 -28.36 25.34
C SER A 216 29.65 -29.22 24.45
N LEU A 217 29.11 -30.24 23.77
CA LEU A 217 29.80 -31.08 22.80
C LEU A 217 29.49 -30.68 21.34
N ALA A 218 28.94 -29.48 21.10
CA ALA A 218 28.70 -29.00 19.75
C ALA A 218 30.01 -28.96 18.93
N VAL A 219 29.95 -29.45 17.70
CA VAL A 219 31.08 -29.47 16.77
C VAL A 219 30.70 -28.74 15.49
N LEU A 220 31.53 -27.78 15.09
CA LEU A 220 31.45 -27.14 13.79
C LEU A 220 32.26 -27.96 12.78
N LEU A 221 31.61 -28.36 11.70
CA LEU A 221 32.19 -29.13 10.61
C LEU A 221 32.28 -28.24 9.36
N LEU A 222 33.48 -28.14 8.79
CA LEU A 222 33.77 -27.33 7.62
C LEU A 222 34.07 -28.26 6.43
N VAL A 223 33.28 -28.13 5.37
CA VAL A 223 33.44 -28.91 4.12
C VAL A 223 33.94 -27.98 3.02
N HIS A 224 35.11 -28.25 2.45
CA HIS A 224 35.57 -27.53 1.28
C HIS A 224 34.80 -28.01 0.04
N LEU A 225 34.08 -27.09 -0.63
CA LEU A 225 33.13 -27.46 -1.68
C LEU A 225 33.81 -27.77 -3.03
N PHE A 226 34.99 -27.22 -3.24
CA PHE A 226 35.70 -27.31 -4.52
C PHE A 226 36.85 -28.31 -4.52
N ASP A 227 37.20 -28.90 -3.38
CA ASP A 227 38.30 -29.86 -3.27
C ASP A 227 37.71 -31.19 -2.80
N THR A 228 37.81 -32.22 -3.64
CA THR A 228 37.29 -33.55 -3.34
C THR A 228 38.25 -34.39 -2.51
N HIS A 229 39.52 -33.97 -2.38
CA HIS A 229 40.55 -34.67 -1.61
C HIS A 229 40.68 -34.16 -0.18
N SER A 230 40.22 -32.93 0.09
CA SER A 230 40.21 -32.37 1.43
C SER A 230 39.23 -33.12 2.34
N GLN A 231 39.69 -33.60 3.50
CA GLN A 231 38.80 -34.12 4.52
C GLN A 231 38.05 -32.99 5.24
N PRO A 232 36.82 -33.24 5.73
CA PRO A 232 36.08 -32.27 6.52
C PRO A 232 36.86 -31.89 7.78
N GLN A 233 37.01 -30.60 8.05
CA GLN A 233 37.65 -30.13 9.26
C GLN A 233 36.62 -30.02 10.38
N SER A 234 36.99 -30.41 11.60
CA SER A 234 36.12 -30.31 12.76
C SER A 234 36.73 -29.39 13.82
N VAL A 235 35.98 -28.36 14.22
CA VAL A 235 36.34 -27.44 15.30
C VAL A 235 35.33 -27.60 16.43
N THR A 236 35.80 -27.90 17.64
CA THR A 236 34.91 -28.06 18.80
C THR A 236 34.47 -26.71 19.35
N ILE A 237 33.28 -26.62 19.94
CA ILE A 237 32.82 -25.37 20.54
C ILE A 237 33.74 -24.89 21.68
N ASN A 238 34.36 -25.82 22.41
CA ASN A 238 35.34 -25.54 23.47
C ASN A 238 36.59 -24.84 22.93
N THR A 239 37.02 -25.14 21.70
CA THR A 239 38.14 -24.40 21.08
C THR A 239 37.76 -22.98 20.67
N ILE A 240 36.46 -22.72 20.46
CA ILE A 240 35.96 -21.41 20.06
C ILE A 240 35.69 -20.54 21.28
N PHE A 241 34.95 -21.05 22.29
CA PHE A 241 34.51 -20.29 23.46
C PHE A 241 35.30 -20.55 24.76
N GLY A 242 36.09 -21.62 24.82
CA GLY A 242 36.67 -22.13 26.07
C GLY A 242 35.68 -22.99 26.87
N ALA A 243 36.11 -23.48 28.04
CA ALA A 243 35.25 -24.23 28.95
C ALA A 243 34.21 -23.29 29.62
N GLY A 244 32.94 -23.67 29.59
CA GLY A 244 31.86 -22.98 30.33
C GLY A 244 30.81 -22.24 29.49
N ALA A 245 30.91 -22.23 28.15
CA ALA A 245 29.83 -21.73 27.31
C ALA A 245 28.61 -22.67 27.36
N GLN A 246 27.41 -22.10 27.41
CA GLN A 246 26.15 -22.83 27.38
C GLN A 246 25.40 -22.58 26.07
N GLY A 247 24.81 -23.63 25.51
CA GLY A 247 23.93 -23.53 24.35
C GLY A 247 22.58 -22.86 24.68
N PRO A 248 21.72 -22.60 23.69
CA PRO A 248 21.87 -23.01 22.29
C PRO A 248 22.89 -22.18 21.52
N TYR A 249 23.64 -22.83 20.63
CA TYR A 249 24.57 -22.17 19.71
C TYR A 249 23.89 -21.95 18.36
N HIS A 250 23.97 -20.74 17.80
CA HIS A 250 23.42 -20.44 16.49
C HIS A 250 24.52 -20.08 15.51
N LEU A 251 24.48 -20.66 14.30
CA LEU A 251 25.46 -20.41 13.25
C LEU A 251 24.93 -19.41 12.22
N GLU A 252 25.66 -18.30 12.03
CA GLU A 252 25.34 -17.27 11.05
C GLU A 252 26.55 -17.02 10.13
N SER A 253 26.31 -16.76 8.83
CA SER A 253 27.36 -16.27 7.92
C SER A 253 27.52 -14.77 8.10
N VAL A 254 28.77 -14.32 8.21
CA VAL A 254 29.07 -12.89 8.16
C VAL A 254 29.08 -12.45 6.70
N LEU A 255 28.37 -11.37 6.37
CA LEU A 255 28.36 -10.82 5.02
C LEU A 255 29.70 -10.11 4.74
N GLY A 256 30.25 -10.30 3.54
CA GLY A 256 31.50 -9.65 3.14
C GLY A 256 32.27 -10.42 2.07
N GLU A 257 33.51 -10.01 1.84
CA GLU A 257 34.42 -10.60 0.84
C GLU A 257 35.17 -11.83 1.37
N GLU A 258 35.26 -12.00 2.69
CA GLU A 258 35.99 -13.09 3.34
C GLU A 258 35.06 -14.20 3.87
N PRO A 259 35.49 -15.48 3.81
CA PRO A 259 34.74 -16.61 4.32
C PRO A 259 34.75 -16.65 5.86
N ILE A 260 33.74 -16.02 6.47
CA ILE A 260 33.64 -15.90 7.93
C ILE A 260 32.30 -16.42 8.45
N VAL A 261 32.37 -17.18 9.56
CA VAL A 261 31.19 -17.58 10.34
C VAL A 261 31.18 -16.91 11.70
N SER A 262 30.00 -16.51 12.16
CA SER A 262 29.76 -16.08 13.53
C SER A 262 28.92 -17.10 14.26
N ILE A 263 29.30 -17.42 15.49
CA ILE A 263 28.57 -18.34 16.36
C ILE A 263 28.13 -17.55 17.58
N SER A 264 26.85 -17.61 17.92
CA SER A 264 26.33 -17.05 19.17
C SER A 264 26.31 -18.12 20.27
N ALA A 265 26.52 -17.70 21.52
CA ALA A 265 26.48 -18.56 22.70
C ALA A 265 25.77 -17.83 23.87
N ASP A 266 25.46 -18.57 24.94
CA ASP A 266 24.89 -18.05 26.19
C ASP A 266 23.56 -17.31 25.94
N ASN A 267 22.67 -17.95 25.17
CA ASN A 267 21.37 -17.39 24.78
C ASN A 267 21.47 -16.03 24.05
N ASN A 268 22.40 -15.94 23.08
CA ASN A 268 22.70 -14.76 22.28
C ASN A 268 23.25 -13.56 23.07
N GLN A 269 23.95 -13.79 24.19
CA GLN A 269 24.63 -12.71 24.92
C GLN A 269 25.98 -12.34 24.32
N ARG A 270 26.71 -13.32 23.78
CA ARG A 270 28.00 -13.09 23.10
C ARG A 270 28.11 -13.86 21.80
N LYS A 271 28.85 -13.30 20.85
CA LYS A 271 29.21 -13.89 19.56
C LYS A 271 30.73 -14.00 19.46
N ARG A 272 31.20 -15.07 18.83
CA ARG A 272 32.60 -15.22 18.39
C ARG A 272 32.64 -15.47 16.90
N ILE A 273 33.73 -15.04 16.29
CA ILE A 273 33.96 -15.14 14.86
C ILE A 273 35.05 -16.17 14.59
N LEU A 274 34.85 -16.98 13.56
CA LEU A 274 35.85 -17.92 13.05
C LEU A 274 36.14 -17.58 11.59
N LEU A 275 37.42 -17.27 11.30
CA LEU A 275 37.90 -17.12 9.93
C LEU A 275 38.10 -18.52 9.33
N VAL A 276 37.39 -18.81 8.25
CA VAL A 276 37.40 -20.13 7.61
C VAL A 276 38.46 -20.14 6.51
N GLY A 277 39.58 -20.81 6.75
CA GLY A 277 40.66 -20.99 5.78
C GLY A 277 41.19 -22.43 5.81
N GLU A 278 42.38 -22.66 5.26
CA GLU A 278 43.07 -23.96 5.37
C GLU A 278 43.26 -24.40 6.82
N VAL A 279 43.48 -23.44 7.72
CA VAL A 279 43.42 -23.64 9.16
C VAL A 279 42.39 -22.66 9.72
N PRO A 280 41.32 -23.14 10.38
CA PRO A 280 40.29 -22.27 10.91
C PRO A 280 40.84 -21.53 12.14
N VAL A 281 40.83 -20.20 12.10
CA VAL A 281 41.40 -19.35 13.14
C VAL A 281 40.28 -18.70 13.96
N PRO A 282 40.08 -19.10 15.24
CA PRO A 282 39.09 -18.46 16.10
C PRO A 282 39.61 -17.12 16.60
N ILE A 283 38.84 -16.06 16.38
CA ILE A 283 39.13 -14.73 16.94
C ILE A 283 38.62 -14.72 18.37
N GLN A 284 39.53 -14.65 19.35
CA GLN A 284 39.21 -14.80 20.79
C GLN A 284 38.51 -13.57 21.41
N ARG A 285 38.09 -12.60 20.59
CA ARG A 285 37.37 -11.41 21.06
C ARG A 285 35.87 -11.70 21.17
N ASP A 286 35.32 -11.50 22.35
CA ASP A 286 33.87 -11.57 22.56
C ASP A 286 33.19 -10.33 21.96
N ILE A 287 32.19 -10.57 21.12
CA ILE A 287 31.34 -9.54 20.52
C ILE A 287 29.98 -9.59 21.20
N VAL A 288 29.36 -8.43 21.40
CA VAL A 288 28.00 -8.34 21.95
C VAL A 288 27.02 -9.10 21.04
N GLY A 289 26.18 -9.95 21.60
CA GLY A 289 25.32 -10.83 20.79
C GLY A 289 24.29 -10.10 19.90
N ASP A 290 23.89 -8.89 20.27
CA ASP A 290 23.01 -8.05 19.45
C ASP A 290 23.73 -7.30 18.30
N ALA A 291 25.06 -7.38 18.23
CA ALA A 291 25.83 -6.74 17.17
C ALA A 291 25.65 -7.49 15.84
N THR A 292 25.47 -6.74 14.75
CA THR A 292 25.52 -7.28 13.39
C THR A 292 26.87 -7.02 12.76
N LEU A 293 27.33 -7.98 11.97
CA LEU A 293 28.71 -8.06 11.50
C LEU A 293 28.75 -7.96 9.97
N TYR A 294 29.69 -7.17 9.48
CA TYR A 294 30.01 -7.08 8.06
C TYR A 294 31.52 -6.95 7.86
N VAL A 295 32.07 -7.60 6.84
CA VAL A 295 33.52 -7.55 6.54
C VAL A 295 33.75 -6.82 5.23
N VAL A 296 34.65 -5.84 5.26
CA VAL A 296 35.03 -5.05 4.08
C VAL A 296 36.55 -5.05 3.95
N SER A 297 37.06 -5.17 2.73
CA SER A 297 38.49 -4.98 2.45
C SER A 297 38.79 -3.51 2.17
N VAL A 298 39.83 -2.97 2.79
CA VAL A 298 40.35 -1.61 2.57
C VAL A 298 41.85 -1.68 2.48
N ASP A 299 42.43 -1.20 1.37
CA ASP A 299 43.89 -1.19 1.17
C ASP A 299 44.55 -2.58 1.41
N ASN A 300 43.84 -3.67 1.05
CA ASN A 300 44.21 -5.08 1.30
C ASN A 300 44.20 -5.52 2.77
N GLU A 301 43.68 -4.71 3.69
CA GLU A 301 43.39 -5.10 5.06
C GLU A 301 41.90 -5.42 5.22
N ASN A 302 41.61 -6.53 5.91
CA ASN A 302 40.24 -6.95 6.17
C ASN A 302 39.74 -6.33 7.47
N ILE A 303 38.64 -5.59 7.39
CA ILE A 303 38.08 -4.83 8.49
C ILE A 303 36.71 -5.37 8.84
N LEU A 304 36.52 -5.64 10.13
CA LEU A 304 35.26 -6.00 10.72
C LEU A 304 34.49 -4.75 11.13
N LEU A 305 33.28 -4.61 10.62
CA LEU A 305 32.30 -3.60 10.98
C LEU A 305 31.28 -4.22 11.93
N GLU A 306 31.26 -3.74 13.17
CA GLU A 306 30.30 -4.11 14.21
C GLU A 306 29.24 -3.01 14.32
N THR A 307 27.99 -3.33 13.96
CA THR A 307 26.87 -2.39 14.07
C THR A 307 26.05 -2.72 15.31
N THR A 308 25.92 -1.76 16.22
CA THR A 308 25.07 -1.86 17.41
C THR A 308 24.07 -0.71 17.45
N TYR A 309 22.91 -0.97 18.04
CA TYR A 309 21.84 0.02 18.16
C TYR A 309 21.41 0.14 19.62
N LYS A 310 21.73 1.27 20.26
CA LYS A 310 21.41 1.55 21.66
C LYS A 310 20.82 2.94 21.81
N ASN A 311 19.69 3.06 22.49
CA ASN A 311 19.03 4.34 22.79
C ASN A 311 18.80 5.27 21.58
N GLY A 312 18.52 4.73 20.39
CA GLY A 312 18.32 5.54 19.18
C GLY A 312 19.61 5.93 18.44
N VAL A 313 20.77 5.53 18.97
CA VAL A 313 22.08 5.72 18.36
C VAL A 313 22.47 4.44 17.64
N THR A 314 22.80 4.56 16.36
CA THR A 314 23.47 3.51 15.61
C THR A 314 24.97 3.76 15.67
N GLU A 315 25.71 2.81 16.24
CA GLU A 315 27.17 2.85 16.31
C GLU A 315 27.73 1.75 15.42
N ILE A 316 28.57 2.14 14.46
CA ILE A 316 29.34 1.24 13.60
C ILE A 316 30.80 1.37 14.03
N VAL A 317 31.32 0.34 14.68
CA VAL A 317 32.71 0.27 15.11
C VAL A 317 33.51 -0.53 14.09
N ALA A 318 34.61 0.04 13.60
CA ALA A 318 35.51 -0.62 12.68
C ALA A 318 36.73 -1.15 13.44
N SER A 319 37.09 -2.42 13.23
CA SER A 319 38.28 -3.03 13.79
C SER A 319 38.97 -3.92 12.78
N GLU A 320 40.29 -4.00 12.85
CA GLU A 320 41.07 -4.92 12.02
C GLU A 320 40.75 -6.38 12.40
N LEU A 321 40.51 -7.24 11.41
CA LEU A 321 39.95 -8.57 11.63
C LEU A 321 40.84 -9.48 12.49
N LEU A 322 42.15 -9.53 12.21
CA LEU A 322 43.08 -10.45 12.88
C LEU A 322 43.58 -9.91 14.23
N THR A 323 43.93 -8.62 14.28
CA THR A 323 44.53 -8.00 15.47
C THR A 323 43.50 -7.44 16.44
N SER A 324 42.24 -7.30 16.00
CA SER A 324 41.18 -6.59 16.73
C SER A 324 41.53 -5.14 17.09
N LYS A 325 42.46 -4.50 16.35
CA LYS A 325 42.84 -3.10 16.56
C LYS A 325 41.72 -2.18 16.09
N SER A 326 41.28 -1.27 16.96
CA SER A 326 40.21 -0.32 16.65
C SER A 326 40.67 0.73 15.63
N MET A 327 39.80 1.05 14.67
CA MET A 327 40.04 2.03 13.62
C MET A 327 39.03 3.20 13.69
N PRO A 328 39.34 4.25 14.46
CA PRO A 328 38.41 5.34 14.70
C PRO A 328 38.06 6.15 13.45
N ASN A 329 38.92 6.16 12.43
CA ASN A 329 38.70 6.92 11.19
C ASN A 329 37.54 6.38 10.34
N ILE A 330 37.19 5.10 10.51
CA ILE A 330 36.09 4.44 9.80
C ILE A 330 34.87 4.29 10.71
N SER A 331 35.08 4.21 12.02
CA SER A 331 33.97 4.13 12.97
C SER A 331 33.07 5.35 12.88
N THR A 332 31.76 5.13 12.97
CA THR A 332 30.76 6.19 12.86
C THR A 332 29.63 5.98 13.85
N SER A 333 29.09 7.08 14.37
CA SER A 333 27.89 7.10 15.18
C SER A 333 26.87 8.07 14.59
N VAL A 334 25.65 7.60 14.40
CA VAL A 334 24.57 8.39 13.77
C VAL A 334 23.25 8.16 14.50
N THR A 335 22.54 9.26 14.72
CA THR A 335 21.18 9.30 15.24
C THR A 335 20.22 9.76 14.15
N HIS A 336 19.25 8.92 13.80
CA HIS A 336 18.22 9.28 12.84
C HIS A 336 16.94 8.46 13.05
N ASN A 337 15.77 9.09 12.91
CA ASN A 337 14.47 8.44 13.18
C ASN A 337 14.14 7.28 12.24
N SER A 338 14.67 7.30 11.01
CA SER A 338 14.52 6.19 10.07
C SER A 338 15.46 5.01 10.33
N LEU A 339 16.39 5.10 11.29
CA LEU A 339 17.28 3.98 11.63
C LEU A 339 16.78 3.30 12.89
N LEU A 340 16.25 2.09 12.75
CA LEU A 340 15.78 1.27 13.86
C LEU A 340 16.43 -0.11 13.77
N SER A 341 17.36 -0.41 14.70
CA SER A 341 18.14 -1.65 14.70
C SER A 341 18.71 -2.01 13.30
N PRO A 342 19.47 -1.10 12.65
CA PRO A 342 19.94 -1.30 11.30
C PRO A 342 21.00 -2.40 11.19
N THR A 343 21.01 -3.06 10.04
CA THR A 343 21.98 -4.07 9.63
C THR A 343 22.67 -3.60 8.35
N ILE A 344 23.99 -3.81 8.23
CA ILE A 344 24.72 -3.48 6.99
C ILE A 344 24.48 -4.60 5.99
N ILE A 345 23.83 -4.29 4.86
CA ILE A 345 23.63 -5.26 3.77
C ILE A 345 24.78 -5.22 2.77
N ALA A 346 25.34 -4.03 2.53
CA ALA A 346 26.49 -3.85 1.66
C ALA A 346 27.32 -2.67 2.14
N SER A 347 28.63 -2.74 1.95
CA SER A 347 29.57 -1.67 2.29
C SER A 347 30.73 -1.62 1.30
N VAL A 348 31.15 -0.42 0.89
CA VAL A 348 32.38 -0.21 0.11
C VAL A 348 33.12 1.02 0.63
N CYS A 349 34.44 0.90 0.72
CA CYS A 349 35.34 1.92 1.24
C CYS A 349 36.41 2.30 0.20
N PRO A 350 36.04 3.00 -0.89
CA PRO A 350 37.03 3.45 -1.86
C PRO A 350 38.01 4.46 -1.27
N ARG A 351 39.27 4.37 -1.69
CA ARG A 351 40.30 5.38 -1.41
C ARG A 351 40.09 6.61 -2.26
N GLN A 352 40.01 7.77 -1.63
CA GLN A 352 39.97 9.08 -2.29
C GLN A 352 41.24 9.87 -1.98
N THR A 353 41.47 10.96 -2.73
CA THR A 353 42.62 11.86 -2.53
C THR A 353 42.70 12.47 -1.13
N LYS A 354 41.57 12.53 -0.40
CA LYS A 354 41.46 13.05 0.97
C LYS A 354 41.43 11.96 2.06
N GLY A 355 41.63 10.68 1.71
CA GLY A 355 41.55 9.54 2.61
C GLY A 355 40.52 8.49 2.20
N VAL A 356 40.33 7.46 3.02
CA VAL A 356 39.35 6.39 2.79
C VAL A 356 37.94 6.89 3.11
N THR A 357 37.00 6.64 2.20
CA THR A 357 35.61 7.06 2.39
C THR A 357 34.67 5.88 2.32
N CYS A 358 34.13 5.45 3.46
CA CYS A 358 33.21 4.33 3.53
C CYS A 358 31.77 4.74 3.26
N ARG A 359 31.08 3.94 2.46
CA ARG A 359 29.63 4.01 2.26
C ARG A 359 29.00 2.71 2.71
N HIS A 360 28.00 2.82 3.58
CA HIS A 360 27.28 1.68 4.16
C HIS A 360 25.81 1.77 3.78
N LEU A 361 25.28 0.72 3.16
CA LEU A 361 23.85 0.56 2.96
C LEU A 361 23.27 -0.18 4.17
N LEU A 362 22.45 0.54 4.92
CA LEU A 362 21.79 0.07 6.13
C LEU A 362 20.35 -0.31 5.83
N ALA A 363 19.91 -1.46 6.32
CA ALA A 363 18.52 -1.86 6.34
C ALA A 363 18.06 -2.10 7.77
N SER A 364 16.98 -1.44 8.15
CA SER A 364 16.38 -1.52 9.47
C SER A 364 15.30 -2.60 9.56
N GLU A 365 14.98 -2.99 10.79
CA GLU A 365 13.99 -4.03 11.05
C GLU A 365 12.57 -3.62 10.62
N ASP A 366 12.27 -2.31 10.57
CA ASP A 366 11.02 -1.76 10.04
C ASP A 366 11.02 -1.59 8.51
N HIS A 367 11.96 -2.21 7.81
CA HIS A 367 12.12 -2.15 6.36
C HIS A 367 12.47 -0.75 5.82
N SER A 368 12.89 0.20 6.64
CA SER A 368 13.54 1.41 6.13
C SER A 368 14.95 1.07 5.64
N VAL A 369 15.40 1.82 4.64
CA VAL A 369 16.72 1.67 4.02
C VAL A 369 17.40 3.01 4.04
N ALA A 370 18.65 3.07 4.45
CA ALA A 370 19.40 4.31 4.42
C ALA A 370 20.83 4.11 3.92
N LEU A 371 21.33 5.11 3.21
CA LEU A 371 22.72 5.14 2.77
C LEU A 371 23.50 6.10 3.66
N LEU A 372 24.48 5.55 4.36
CA LEU A 372 25.40 6.29 5.20
C LEU A 372 26.74 6.48 4.49
N GLN A 373 27.30 7.69 4.56
CA GLN A 373 28.66 7.96 4.14
C GLN A 373 29.40 8.67 5.27
N HIS A 374 30.40 8.01 5.86
CA HIS A 374 31.02 8.42 7.13
C HIS A 374 29.97 8.73 8.20
N ASN A 375 29.97 9.94 8.77
CA ASN A 375 29.01 10.40 9.78
C ASN A 375 27.77 11.08 9.20
N LYS A 376 27.58 11.08 7.88
CA LYS A 376 26.44 11.77 7.23
C LYS A 376 25.51 10.78 6.53
N LEU A 377 24.23 10.82 6.93
CA LEU A 377 23.15 10.17 6.19
C LEU A 377 22.92 10.90 4.87
N ILE A 378 23.07 10.19 3.74
CA ILE A 378 22.86 10.79 2.40
C ILE A 378 21.37 10.84 2.09
N TRP A 379 20.71 9.70 2.21
CA TRP A 379 19.27 9.55 2.00
C TRP A 379 18.72 8.40 2.84
N ALA A 380 17.42 8.47 3.12
CA ALA A 380 16.65 7.39 3.72
C ALA A 380 15.39 7.14 2.86
N ARG A 381 15.00 5.87 2.76
CA ARG A 381 13.85 5.38 2.00
C ARG A 381 13.00 4.50 2.90
N GLU A 382 11.70 4.71 2.82
CA GLU A 382 10.72 4.00 3.63
C GLU A 382 10.11 2.84 2.82
N GLU A 383 10.85 1.74 2.68
CA GLU A 383 10.44 0.59 1.85
C GLU A 383 9.34 -0.28 2.51
N ALA A 384 8.97 0.01 3.76
CA ALA A 384 7.80 -0.59 4.42
C ALA A 384 6.49 -0.32 3.66
N LEU A 385 6.40 0.81 2.96
CA LEU A 385 5.23 1.22 2.18
C LEU A 385 4.96 0.34 0.95
N ALA A 386 5.88 -0.57 0.60
CA ALA A 386 5.65 -1.59 -0.42
C ALA A 386 4.67 -2.69 0.03
N ASN A 387 4.40 -2.81 1.34
CA ASN A 387 3.52 -3.84 1.89
C ASN A 387 2.53 -3.23 2.88
N VAL A 388 1.55 -2.52 2.32
CA VAL A 388 0.42 -1.91 3.04
C VAL A 388 -0.68 -2.95 3.28
N VAL A 389 -1.13 -3.03 4.53
CA VAL A 389 -2.15 -3.98 5.00
C VAL A 389 -3.48 -3.29 5.26
N ALA A 390 -3.47 -2.08 5.83
CA ALA A 390 -4.68 -1.32 6.12
C ALA A 390 -4.52 0.15 5.73
N VAL A 391 -5.62 0.74 5.27
CA VAL A 391 -5.69 2.12 4.78
C VAL A 391 -6.99 2.75 5.25
N GLU A 392 -6.92 3.98 5.74
CA GLU A 392 -8.09 4.82 5.98
C GLU A 392 -7.79 6.25 5.50
N ILE A 393 -8.79 6.91 4.89
CA ILE A 393 -8.67 8.31 4.45
C ILE A 393 -9.53 9.19 5.36
N ILE A 394 -8.88 10.08 6.09
CA ILE A 394 -9.45 10.83 7.21
C ILE A 394 -9.50 12.31 6.88
N GLU A 395 -10.59 12.97 7.28
CA GLU A 395 -10.74 14.41 7.11
C GLU A 395 -9.77 15.20 7.98
N LEU A 396 -9.19 16.25 7.42
CA LEU A 396 -8.36 17.19 8.15
C LEU A 396 -9.18 18.04 9.14
N PRO A 397 -8.54 18.61 10.17
CA PRO A 397 -9.21 19.51 11.09
C PRO A 397 -9.72 20.78 10.38
N MET A 398 -10.75 21.38 10.98
CA MET A 398 -11.35 22.63 10.52
C MET A 398 -10.38 23.80 10.71
N SER A 399 -10.52 24.84 9.88
CA SER A 399 -9.75 26.07 10.06
C SER A 399 -10.14 26.79 11.35
N ASP A 400 -9.25 27.60 11.92
CA ASP A 400 -9.57 28.40 13.12
C ASP A 400 -10.82 29.26 12.93
N ARG A 401 -11.05 29.75 11.70
CA ARG A 401 -12.25 30.52 11.35
C ARG A 401 -13.52 29.68 11.42
N ASP A 402 -13.46 28.45 10.92
CA ASP A 402 -14.60 27.54 10.94
C ASP A 402 -14.85 27.02 12.37
N GLN A 403 -13.81 26.86 13.17
CA GLN A 403 -13.92 26.52 14.60
C GLN A 403 -14.63 27.65 15.38
N GLU A 404 -14.28 28.91 15.12
CA GLU A 404 -14.99 30.06 15.70
C GLU A 404 -16.50 30.05 15.35
N ILE A 405 -16.84 29.64 14.12
CA ILE A 405 -18.23 29.50 13.70
C ILE A 405 -18.94 28.36 14.45
N GLU A 406 -18.33 27.18 14.57
CA GLU A 406 -18.94 26.07 15.32
C GLU A 406 -19.17 26.44 16.81
N THR A 407 -18.20 27.10 17.45
CA THR A 407 -18.37 27.59 18.83
C THR A 407 -19.48 28.64 18.99
N GLU A 408 -19.84 29.37 17.94
CA GLU A 408 -21.00 30.27 17.93
C GLU A 408 -22.32 29.51 18.11
N PHE A 409 -22.41 28.24 17.66
CA PHE A 409 -23.66 27.47 17.59
C PHE A 409 -23.74 26.30 18.56
N ASP A 410 -22.63 25.79 19.09
CA ASP A 410 -22.61 24.53 19.87
C ASP A 410 -23.06 24.68 21.36
N GLN A 411 -23.20 25.91 21.86
CA GLN A 411 -23.59 26.13 23.25
C GLN A 411 -25.11 26.09 23.47
N LYS A 412 -25.54 25.12 24.30
CA LYS A 412 -26.93 24.87 24.75
C LYS A 412 -27.45 25.91 25.76
N GLU A 413 -27.17 27.19 25.55
CA GLU A 413 -27.76 28.26 26.35
C GLU A 413 -29.25 28.43 25.97
N ARG A 414 -30.10 28.64 26.98
CA ARG A 414 -31.56 28.76 26.78
C ARG A 414 -32.02 30.21 26.51
N ASP A 415 -31.14 31.19 26.67
CA ASP A 415 -31.50 32.62 26.56
C ASP A 415 -31.17 33.17 25.15
N VAL A 416 -32.17 33.77 24.51
CA VAL A 416 -32.07 34.30 23.14
C VAL A 416 -31.20 35.55 23.10
N LEU A 417 -31.20 36.36 24.16
CA LEU A 417 -30.42 37.59 24.22
C LEU A 417 -28.91 37.30 24.30
N SER A 418 -28.50 36.31 25.11
CA SER A 418 -27.08 35.90 25.19
C SER A 418 -26.59 35.37 23.83
N MET A 419 -27.41 34.58 23.13
CA MET A 419 -27.12 34.10 21.78
C MET A 419 -26.94 35.26 20.78
N MET A 420 -27.80 36.28 20.85
CA MET A 420 -27.71 37.45 19.96
C MET A 420 -26.45 38.27 20.23
N PHE A 421 -26.13 38.57 21.49
CA PHE A 421 -24.91 39.31 21.85
C PHE A 421 -23.65 38.53 21.44
N ARG A 422 -23.63 37.20 21.64
CA ARG A 422 -22.53 36.34 21.18
C ARG A 422 -22.36 36.39 19.67
N ARG A 423 -23.46 36.26 18.91
CA ARG A 423 -23.44 36.31 17.44
C ARG A 423 -22.94 37.65 16.92
N VAL A 424 -23.44 38.76 17.47
CA VAL A 424 -22.96 40.10 17.10
C VAL A 424 -21.47 40.26 17.45
N GLY A 425 -21.04 39.79 18.63
CA GLY A 425 -19.64 39.78 19.03
C GLY A 425 -18.74 38.98 18.07
N SER A 426 -19.16 37.77 17.70
CA SER A 426 -18.50 36.89 16.72
C SER A 426 -18.38 37.59 15.36
N GLN A 427 -19.47 38.14 14.83
CA GLN A 427 -19.48 38.83 13.55
C GLN A 427 -18.63 40.10 13.53
N LEU A 428 -18.62 40.89 14.63
CA LEU A 428 -17.74 42.04 14.78
C LEU A 428 -16.27 41.62 14.79
N LYS A 429 -15.94 40.50 15.45
CA LYS A 429 -14.58 39.93 15.44
C LYS A 429 -14.18 39.51 14.02
N GLN A 430 -15.06 38.82 13.29
CA GLN A 430 -14.84 38.42 11.89
C GLN A 430 -14.66 39.64 10.96
N ALA A 431 -15.48 40.68 11.12
CA ALA A 431 -15.37 41.92 10.36
C ALA A 431 -14.06 42.66 10.65
N LYS A 432 -13.62 42.70 11.91
CA LYS A 432 -12.32 43.24 12.31
C LYS A 432 -11.18 42.46 11.64
N THR A 433 -11.22 41.13 11.67
CA THR A 433 -10.21 40.27 11.02
C THR A 433 -10.20 40.48 9.49
N PHE A 434 -11.37 40.61 8.85
CA PHE A 434 -11.47 40.92 7.43
C PHE A 434 -10.83 42.27 7.09
N LEU A 435 -11.15 43.33 7.83
CA LEU A 435 -10.55 44.66 7.65
C LEU A 435 -9.02 44.64 7.87
N GLN A 436 -8.54 43.93 8.89
CA GLN A 436 -7.10 43.75 9.14
C GLN A 436 -6.40 43.00 7.99
N SER A 437 -7.04 41.96 7.43
CA SER A 437 -6.51 41.23 6.28
C SER A 437 -6.45 42.06 5.00
N MET A 438 -7.47 42.90 4.75
CA MET A 438 -7.50 43.83 3.61
C MET A 438 -6.42 44.92 3.73
N LEU A 439 -6.14 45.38 4.96
CA LEU A 439 -5.12 46.39 5.25
C LEU A 439 -3.71 45.80 5.41
N SER A 440 -3.49 44.51 5.13
CA SER A 440 -2.20 43.80 5.22
C SER A 440 -1.51 43.83 6.61
N PHE A 441 -2.25 44.12 7.68
CA PHE A 441 -1.76 43.97 9.05
C PHE A 441 -2.05 42.55 9.55
N THR A 442 -1.32 41.56 9.06
CA THR A 442 -1.45 40.19 9.56
C THR A 442 -0.69 40.02 10.87
N PRO A 443 -1.36 39.73 12.01
CA PRO A 443 -0.65 39.25 13.20
C PRO A 443 -0.02 37.89 12.90
N GLN A 444 1.22 37.68 13.35
CA GLN A 444 1.86 36.36 13.34
C GLN A 444 1.05 35.39 14.20
N GLN A 445 0.41 34.40 13.58
CA GLN A 445 -0.23 33.29 14.28
C GLN A 445 0.73 32.11 14.45
N SER A 446 0.44 31.28 15.46
CA SER A 446 1.32 30.35 16.18
C SER A 446 1.76 29.11 15.39
N ASN A 447 2.80 28.45 15.92
CA ASN A 447 3.61 27.32 15.42
C ASN A 447 2.91 26.04 14.88
N GLN A 448 1.60 26.01 14.62
CA GLN A 448 1.00 24.88 13.89
C GLN A 448 1.24 25.04 12.39
N ARG A 449 1.66 23.96 11.71
CA ARG A 449 1.85 23.97 10.25
C ARG A 449 0.51 24.32 9.61
N MET A 450 0.36 25.57 9.16
CA MET A 450 -0.89 26.13 8.62
C MET A 450 -1.48 25.39 7.41
N ASP A 451 -0.76 24.42 6.83
CA ASP A 451 -1.18 23.71 5.62
C ASP A 451 -2.12 22.52 5.89
N LEU A 452 -2.15 21.95 7.11
CA LEU A 452 -2.94 20.75 7.44
C LEU A 452 -4.39 21.06 7.86
N VAL A 453 -5.07 21.86 7.06
CA VAL A 453 -6.45 22.26 7.29
C VAL A 453 -7.34 21.75 6.16
N ARG A 454 -8.58 21.37 6.51
CA ARG A 454 -9.59 20.96 5.55
C ARG A 454 -9.85 22.07 4.53
N ASP A 455 -9.90 21.68 3.27
CA ASP A 455 -10.34 22.56 2.18
C ASP A 455 -11.87 22.59 2.07
N LYS A 456 -12.42 23.63 1.42
CA LYS A 456 -13.87 23.82 1.28
C LYS A 456 -14.58 22.62 0.62
N PHE A 457 -13.89 21.93 -0.28
CA PHE A 457 -14.42 20.79 -1.04
C PHE A 457 -14.08 19.43 -0.42
N GLY A 458 -13.33 19.38 0.69
CA GLY A 458 -12.94 18.13 1.33
C GLY A 458 -12.10 17.22 0.43
N LEU A 459 -11.31 17.77 -0.49
CA LEU A 459 -10.37 17.03 -1.35
C LEU A 459 -9.02 16.82 -0.65
N HIS A 460 -8.69 17.69 0.30
CA HIS A 460 -7.49 17.62 1.11
C HIS A 460 -7.77 16.78 2.37
N LYS A 461 -7.20 15.58 2.42
CA LYS A 461 -7.40 14.59 3.47
C LYS A 461 -6.05 13.99 3.90
N MET A 462 -6.05 13.31 5.03
CA MET A 462 -4.92 12.53 5.53
C MET A 462 -5.15 11.06 5.20
N ILE A 463 -4.21 10.42 4.49
CA ILE A 463 -4.19 8.98 4.27
C ILE A 463 -3.40 8.36 5.42
N VAL A 464 -4.05 7.52 6.23
CA VAL A 464 -3.38 6.77 7.29
C VAL A 464 -3.16 5.35 6.81
N LEU A 465 -1.89 4.95 6.76
CA LEU A 465 -1.45 3.64 6.27
C LEU A 465 -0.87 2.82 7.41
N VAL A 466 -1.11 1.50 7.36
CA VAL A 466 -0.50 0.52 8.24
C VAL A 466 0.20 -0.53 7.40
N THR A 467 1.46 -0.79 7.72
CA THR A 467 2.31 -1.76 7.02
C THR A 467 2.42 -3.07 7.78
N SER A 468 2.77 -4.16 7.08
CA SER A 468 3.01 -5.48 7.69
C SER A 468 4.15 -5.50 8.72
N ALA A 469 5.10 -4.55 8.61
CA ALA A 469 6.18 -4.36 9.59
C ALA A 469 5.72 -3.69 10.91
N GLY A 470 4.44 -3.31 11.02
CA GLY A 470 3.88 -2.63 12.18
C GLY A 470 4.21 -1.13 12.24
N LYS A 471 4.50 -0.52 11.09
CA LYS A 471 4.74 0.92 10.95
C LYS A 471 3.53 1.62 10.37
N LEU A 472 3.15 2.75 10.97
CA LEU A 472 2.05 3.61 10.58
C LEU A 472 2.59 4.89 9.96
N TYR A 473 1.91 5.38 8.93
CA TYR A 473 2.24 6.61 8.23
C TYR A 473 1.00 7.48 8.08
N GLY A 474 1.18 8.80 8.24
CA GLY A 474 0.21 9.80 7.81
C GLY A 474 0.73 10.50 6.55
N ILE A 475 0.04 10.32 5.42
CA ILE A 475 0.41 10.88 4.12
C ILE A 475 -0.64 11.90 3.68
N GLU A 476 -0.19 13.07 3.23
CA GLU A 476 -1.07 14.11 2.69
C GLU A 476 -1.61 13.73 1.29
N THR A 477 -2.92 13.89 1.03
CA THR A 477 -3.47 13.58 -0.30
C THR A 477 -2.98 14.51 -1.42
N ARG A 478 -2.60 15.76 -1.13
CA ARG A 478 -2.26 16.75 -2.17
C ARG A 478 -0.92 16.46 -2.85
N LYS A 479 0.14 16.23 -2.06
CA LYS A 479 1.51 16.00 -2.58
C LYS A 479 2.02 14.57 -2.37
N GLY A 480 1.35 13.78 -1.55
CA GLY A 480 1.84 12.47 -1.12
C GLY A 480 2.99 12.55 -0.12
N GLU A 481 3.23 13.68 0.54
CA GLU A 481 4.30 13.79 1.53
C GLU A 481 3.95 13.06 2.84
N ILE A 482 4.96 12.37 3.42
CA ILE A 482 4.83 11.73 4.73
C ILE A 482 4.91 12.82 5.80
N ILE A 483 3.78 13.09 6.46
CA ILE A 483 3.65 14.11 7.51
C ILE A 483 4.19 13.60 8.85
N TRP A 484 3.85 12.36 9.19
CA TRP A 484 4.31 11.70 10.40
C TRP A 484 4.48 10.19 10.16
N GLN A 485 5.33 9.58 10.96
CA GLN A 485 5.55 8.14 10.96
C GLN A 485 5.69 7.64 12.40
N LEU A 486 5.21 6.44 12.65
CA LEU A 486 5.18 5.84 13.99
C LEU A 486 5.33 4.32 13.87
N ARG A 487 6.14 3.70 14.72
CA ARG A 487 6.28 2.24 14.76
C ARG A 487 5.68 1.69 16.05
N VAL A 488 4.79 0.70 15.92
CA VAL A 488 4.28 -0.09 17.04
C VAL A 488 5.04 -1.40 17.09
N ARG A 489 5.75 -1.66 18.19
CA ARG A 489 6.60 -2.85 18.33
C ARG A 489 5.77 -4.07 18.73
N GLY A 490 6.19 -5.25 18.23
CA GLY A 490 5.65 -6.53 18.67
C GLY A 490 4.24 -6.87 18.17
N ILE A 491 3.76 -6.19 17.12
CA ILE A 491 2.45 -6.48 16.53
C ILE A 491 2.56 -7.38 15.30
N ARG A 492 1.48 -8.11 15.01
CA ARG A 492 1.28 -8.94 13.83
C ARG A 492 -0.18 -8.85 13.38
N GLY A 493 -0.47 -9.07 12.11
CA GLY A 493 -1.85 -9.16 11.63
C GLY A 493 -2.58 -10.43 12.09
N PHE A 494 -3.90 -10.36 12.03
CA PHE A 494 -4.82 -11.45 12.31
C PHE A 494 -4.65 -12.57 11.27
N SER A 495 -4.44 -13.79 11.77
CA SER A 495 -4.17 -15.01 10.98
C SER A 495 -2.86 -15.01 10.16
N LYS A 496 -2.15 -16.15 10.20
CA LYS A 496 -0.85 -16.32 9.51
C LYS A 496 -0.92 -16.16 7.97
N ARG A 497 -2.11 -16.23 7.36
CA ARG A 497 -2.29 -16.20 5.89
C ARG A 497 -2.66 -14.84 5.33
N SER A 498 -3.47 -14.08 6.04
CA SER A 498 -3.96 -12.76 5.60
C SER A 498 -3.11 -11.61 6.13
N ASP A 499 -2.41 -11.81 7.26
CA ASP A 499 -1.68 -10.76 8.00
C ASP A 499 -2.49 -9.47 8.15
N ALA A 500 -3.83 -9.61 8.25
CA ALA A 500 -4.75 -8.50 8.16
C ALA A 500 -4.75 -7.73 9.49
N ILE A 501 -4.53 -6.43 9.44
CA ILE A 501 -4.63 -5.53 10.59
C ILE A 501 -5.89 -4.68 10.38
N ILE A 502 -6.65 -4.42 11.44
CA ILE A 502 -7.88 -3.65 11.35
C ILE A 502 -7.63 -2.24 11.88
N LEU A 503 -7.99 -1.23 11.08
CA LEU A 503 -7.91 0.18 11.46
C LEU A 503 -9.33 0.74 11.54
N TYR A 504 -9.74 1.20 12.73
CA TYR A 504 -11.05 1.83 12.93
C TYR A 504 -10.89 3.32 13.19
N VAL A 505 -11.67 4.13 12.47
CA VAL A 505 -11.84 5.55 12.75
C VAL A 505 -12.90 5.71 13.84
N GLN A 506 -12.52 5.85 15.11
CA GLN A 506 -13.49 5.98 16.20
C GLN A 506 -14.16 7.36 16.22
N ARG A 507 -13.39 8.42 15.98
CA ARG A 507 -13.87 9.81 15.90
C ARG A 507 -13.09 10.59 14.84
N GLY A 508 -13.80 11.24 13.94
CA GLY A 508 -13.22 12.13 12.92
C GLY A 508 -12.92 13.53 13.45
N SER A 509 -12.43 14.42 12.57
CA SER A 509 -11.99 15.78 12.92
C SER A 509 -13.12 16.83 12.96
N ARG A 510 -14.38 16.42 12.78
CA ARG A 510 -15.54 17.32 12.70
C ARG A 510 -15.96 17.88 14.07
N HIS A 511 -15.73 17.14 15.15
CA HIS A 511 -16.27 17.46 16.48
C HIS A 511 -15.27 18.23 17.32
N PHE A 512 -15.15 19.54 17.10
CA PHE A 512 -14.39 20.43 18.00
C PHE A 512 -15.14 20.56 19.35
N PRO A 513 -14.47 20.55 20.53
CA PRO A 513 -13.02 20.61 20.79
C PRO A 513 -12.32 19.24 20.89
N TYR A 514 -13.01 18.13 20.62
CA TYR A 514 -12.46 16.81 20.83
C TYR A 514 -11.47 16.38 19.73
N PRO A 515 -10.28 15.83 20.08
CA PRO A 515 -9.30 15.43 19.06
C PRO A 515 -9.76 14.19 18.27
N PRO A 516 -9.41 14.07 16.99
CA PRO A 516 -9.68 12.87 16.21
C PRO A 516 -8.93 11.66 16.78
N GLN A 517 -9.53 10.48 16.66
CA GLN A 517 -9.02 9.24 17.26
C GLN A 517 -9.23 8.04 16.35
N CYS A 518 -8.16 7.29 16.12
CA CYS A 518 -8.17 5.99 15.46
C CYS A 518 -7.70 4.89 16.41
N ALA A 519 -8.22 3.69 16.22
CA ALA A 519 -7.84 2.49 16.95
C ALA A 519 -7.34 1.43 15.97
N LEU A 520 -6.11 0.98 16.18
CA LEU A 520 -5.50 -0.14 15.49
C LEU A 520 -5.73 -1.42 16.29
N LEU A 521 -6.30 -2.44 15.67
CA LEU A 521 -6.48 -3.77 16.26
C LEU A 521 -5.51 -4.74 15.58
N ALA A 522 -4.70 -5.44 16.37
CA ALA A 522 -3.70 -6.41 15.90
C ALA A 522 -3.52 -7.56 16.91
N GLU A 523 -2.72 -8.58 16.56
CA GLU A 523 -2.28 -9.63 17.47
C GLU A 523 -0.87 -9.33 18.02
N ASP A 524 -0.60 -9.73 19.26
CA ASP A 524 0.75 -9.76 19.83
C ASP A 524 1.58 -10.86 19.13
N LYS A 525 2.79 -10.50 18.66
CA LYS A 525 3.72 -11.43 18.00
C LYS A 525 4.13 -12.60 18.90
N GLN A 526 4.16 -12.41 20.23
CA GLN A 526 4.61 -13.45 21.17
C GLN A 526 3.46 -14.28 21.73
N THR A 527 2.40 -13.65 22.23
CA THR A 527 1.30 -14.35 22.93
C THR A 527 0.13 -14.71 22.02
N GLY A 528 -0.01 -14.02 20.87
CA GLY A 528 -1.18 -14.13 20.01
C GLY A 528 -2.47 -13.55 20.61
N GLU A 529 -2.35 -12.75 21.68
CA GLU A 529 -3.45 -12.00 22.29
C GLU A 529 -3.77 -10.75 21.48
N GLY A 530 -5.00 -10.24 21.60
CA GLY A 530 -5.44 -9.01 20.98
C GLY A 530 -4.77 -7.78 21.60
N ILE A 531 -4.36 -6.86 20.73
CA ILE A 531 -3.79 -5.57 21.08
C ILE A 531 -4.65 -4.47 20.45
N VAL A 532 -4.91 -3.42 21.22
CA VAL A 532 -5.49 -2.17 20.72
C VAL A 532 -4.48 -1.05 20.90
N TYR A 533 -4.22 -0.29 19.83
CA TYR A 533 -3.37 0.89 19.87
C TYR A 533 -4.15 2.11 19.39
N THR A 534 -4.37 3.07 20.29
CA THR A 534 -5.10 4.31 19.99
C THR A 534 -4.17 5.48 19.76
N PHE A 535 -4.41 6.24 18.69
CA PHE A 535 -3.60 7.38 18.32
C PHE A 535 -4.42 8.47 17.62
N ASN A 536 -3.87 9.68 17.60
CA ASN A 536 -4.41 10.77 16.80
C ASN A 536 -3.94 10.63 15.34
N PRO A 537 -4.85 10.43 14.37
CA PRO A 537 -4.47 10.21 12.97
C PRO A 537 -3.86 11.42 12.26
N ILE A 538 -4.03 12.63 12.80
CA ILE A 538 -3.50 13.86 12.20
C ILE A 538 -2.06 14.11 12.63
N THR A 539 -1.74 13.86 13.91
CA THR A 539 -0.41 14.13 14.48
C THR A 539 0.46 12.88 14.62
N GLY A 540 -0.13 11.68 14.59
CA GLY A 540 0.54 10.41 14.86
C GLY A 540 0.86 10.17 16.34
N GLN A 541 0.40 11.04 17.24
CA GLN A 541 0.70 10.90 18.68
C GLN A 541 -0.16 9.81 19.33
N PRO A 542 0.42 8.96 20.20
CA PRO A 542 -0.35 8.02 21.01
C PRO A 542 -1.29 8.76 21.95
N LEU A 543 -2.50 8.21 22.14
CA LEU A 543 -3.45 8.68 23.15
C LEU A 543 -3.31 7.83 24.42
N ASP A 544 -3.97 6.65 24.45
CA ASP A 544 -3.88 5.70 25.57
C ASP A 544 -2.76 4.66 25.40
N GLY A 545 -1.89 4.84 24.39
CA GLY A 545 -0.77 3.94 24.09
C GLY A 545 -1.21 2.54 23.63
N LEU A 546 -0.38 1.53 23.95
CA LEU A 546 -0.58 0.13 23.58
C LEU A 546 -1.30 -0.62 24.71
N VAL A 547 -2.51 -1.08 24.46
CA VAL A 547 -3.33 -1.83 25.42
C VAL A 547 -3.38 -3.30 25.01
N LYS A 548 -2.85 -4.20 25.87
CA LYS A 548 -3.02 -5.65 25.73
C LYS A 548 -4.35 -6.07 26.34
N LEU A 549 -5.17 -6.79 25.58
CA LEU A 549 -6.53 -7.16 26.00
C LEU A 549 -6.57 -8.38 26.93
N GLY A 550 -5.55 -9.26 26.89
CA GLY A 550 -5.52 -10.50 27.68
C GLY A 550 -6.42 -11.63 27.16
N TYR A 551 -6.89 -11.52 25.92
CA TYR A 551 -7.68 -12.53 25.22
C TYR A 551 -7.45 -12.44 23.71
N ARG A 552 -7.81 -13.48 22.96
CA ARG A 552 -7.57 -13.55 21.51
C ARG A 552 -8.81 -13.08 20.75
N ILE A 553 -8.62 -12.24 19.74
CA ILE A 553 -9.74 -11.65 18.99
C ILE A 553 -10.22 -12.64 17.92
N LYS A 554 -11.51 -12.97 17.93
CA LYS A 554 -12.19 -13.75 16.89
C LYS A 554 -12.82 -12.85 15.82
N GLN A 555 -13.44 -11.74 16.24
CA GLN A 555 -14.05 -10.76 15.34
C GLN A 555 -14.14 -9.40 16.03
N SER A 556 -14.27 -8.32 15.26
CA SER A 556 -14.56 -6.99 15.80
C SER A 556 -15.56 -6.21 14.95
N MET A 557 -16.21 -5.20 15.55
CA MET A 557 -17.15 -4.31 14.86
C MET A 557 -17.11 -2.92 15.50
N LEU A 558 -17.14 -1.87 14.67
CA LEU A 558 -17.33 -0.50 15.13
C LEU A 558 -18.83 -0.20 15.29
N LEU A 559 -19.21 0.38 16.43
CA LEU A 559 -20.59 0.78 16.69
C LEU A 559 -20.98 2.02 15.87
N HIS A 560 -22.23 2.05 15.41
CA HIS A 560 -22.80 3.18 14.68
C HIS A 560 -23.21 4.35 15.61
N VAL A 561 -23.49 4.05 16.89
CA VAL A 561 -23.85 5.05 17.91
C VAL A 561 -22.59 5.57 18.59
N THR A 562 -22.61 6.86 18.93
CA THR A 562 -21.53 7.56 19.61
C THR A 562 -21.80 7.75 21.09
N THR A 563 -20.73 7.92 21.87
CA THR A 563 -20.81 8.49 23.23
C THR A 563 -21.15 9.97 23.21
N ASP A 564 -21.38 10.55 24.40
CA ASP A 564 -21.59 11.99 24.56
C ASP A 564 -20.41 12.82 24.01
N ASP A 565 -19.20 12.25 24.02
CA ASP A 565 -17.98 12.83 23.43
C ASP A 565 -17.78 12.48 21.93
N PHE A 566 -18.85 12.06 21.25
CA PHE A 566 -18.86 11.66 19.83
C PHE A 566 -17.91 10.50 19.48
N LEU A 567 -17.56 9.63 20.45
CA LEU A 567 -16.67 8.49 20.23
C LEU A 567 -17.46 7.24 19.87
N ARG A 568 -17.09 6.55 18.79
CA ARG A 568 -17.67 5.25 18.45
C ARG A 568 -16.95 4.12 19.18
N GLY A 569 -17.69 3.36 19.98
CA GLY A 569 -17.19 2.17 20.67
C GLY A 569 -16.93 1.01 19.70
N ILE A 570 -16.03 0.11 20.08
CA ILE A 570 -15.67 -1.10 19.33
C ILE A 570 -16.16 -2.31 20.14
N LEU A 571 -16.95 -3.16 19.50
CA LEU A 571 -17.27 -4.49 20.02
C LEU A 571 -16.17 -5.46 19.58
N ILE A 572 -15.63 -6.19 20.54
CA ILE A 572 -14.59 -7.19 20.33
C ILE A 572 -15.14 -8.54 20.78
N PHE A 573 -15.11 -9.52 19.89
CA PHE A 573 -15.57 -10.87 20.14
C PHE A 573 -14.36 -11.79 20.38
N ASP A 574 -14.28 -12.41 21.55
CA ASP A 574 -13.22 -13.36 21.94
C ASP A 574 -13.44 -14.73 21.28
N ILE A 575 -12.40 -15.55 21.18
CA ILE A 575 -12.46 -16.96 20.77
C ILE A 575 -13.37 -17.78 21.70
N ARG A 576 -13.53 -17.36 22.96
CA ARG A 576 -14.46 -17.95 23.94
C ARG A 576 -15.91 -17.48 23.77
N ASP A 577 -16.23 -16.84 22.65
CA ASP A 577 -17.54 -16.25 22.34
C ASP A 577 -18.02 -15.19 23.36
N LYS A 578 -17.09 -14.58 24.12
CA LYS A 578 -17.37 -13.46 25.02
C LYS A 578 -17.26 -12.12 24.28
N VAL A 579 -18.18 -11.20 24.57
CA VAL A 579 -18.21 -9.86 23.96
C VAL A 579 -17.62 -8.85 24.92
N HIS A 580 -16.70 -8.04 24.41
CA HIS A 580 -16.03 -6.97 25.12
C HIS A 580 -16.27 -5.64 24.40
N VAL A 581 -16.30 -4.54 25.15
CA VAL A 581 -16.46 -3.18 24.61
C VAL A 581 -15.21 -2.38 24.88
N TYR A 582 -14.70 -1.70 23.85
CA TYR A 582 -13.56 -0.79 23.96
C TYR A 582 -13.89 0.60 23.34
N PRO A 583 -13.65 1.71 24.06
CA PRO A 583 -13.27 1.79 25.47
C PRO A 583 -14.43 1.43 26.41
N LYS A 584 -14.12 1.19 27.70
CA LYS A 584 -15.12 0.81 28.71
C LYS A 584 -16.22 1.85 28.92
N SER A 585 -15.95 3.12 28.63
CA SER A 585 -16.96 4.20 28.69
C SER A 585 -18.12 4.00 27.72
N ALA A 586 -17.91 3.29 26.60
CA ALA A 586 -18.96 3.02 25.62
C ALA A 586 -19.89 1.86 26.00
N THR A 587 -19.66 1.18 27.13
CA THR A 587 -20.42 -0.03 27.51
C THR A 587 -21.91 0.24 27.70
N ALA A 588 -22.27 1.38 28.32
CA ALA A 588 -23.68 1.74 28.54
C ALA A 588 -24.45 1.93 27.22
N ILE A 589 -23.79 2.51 26.21
CA ILE A 589 -24.36 2.72 24.88
C ILE A 589 -24.36 1.42 24.08
N ALA A 590 -23.32 0.60 24.18
CA ALA A 590 -23.32 -0.73 23.58
C ALA A 590 -24.49 -1.58 24.11
N ALA A 591 -24.78 -1.50 25.42
CA ALA A 591 -25.91 -2.19 26.04
C ALA A 591 -27.27 -1.67 25.57
N SER A 592 -27.40 -0.37 25.25
CA SER A 592 -28.67 0.20 24.76
C SER A 592 -29.07 -0.31 23.38
N ILE A 593 -28.10 -0.60 22.51
CA ILE A 593 -28.32 -1.14 21.16
C ILE A 593 -28.12 -2.65 21.03
N ALA A 594 -27.69 -3.32 22.11
CA ALA A 594 -27.37 -4.74 22.11
C ALA A 594 -28.51 -5.60 21.57
N LYS A 595 -29.77 -5.25 21.88
CA LYS A 595 -30.95 -6.00 21.44
C LYS A 595 -31.07 -6.18 19.93
N ASN A 596 -30.54 -5.22 19.16
CA ASN A 596 -30.62 -5.19 17.70
C ASN A 596 -29.25 -5.44 17.04
N THR A 597 -28.24 -5.84 17.82
CA THR A 597 -26.88 -6.05 17.32
C THR A 597 -26.62 -7.53 17.11
N TYR A 598 -26.13 -7.87 15.91
CA TYR A 598 -25.76 -9.22 15.51
C TYR A 598 -24.29 -9.23 15.10
N ILE A 599 -23.61 -10.35 15.37
CA ILE A 599 -22.21 -10.57 15.02
C ILE A 599 -22.12 -11.79 14.12
N PHE A 600 -21.49 -11.63 12.96
CA PHE A 600 -21.22 -12.71 12.03
C PHE A 600 -19.74 -13.08 12.03
N THR A 601 -19.46 -14.38 12.12
CA THR A 601 -18.10 -14.92 12.09
C THR A 601 -17.98 -16.00 11.03
N ALA A 602 -16.87 -15.96 10.27
CA ALA A 602 -16.56 -16.92 9.23
C ALA A 602 -15.15 -17.47 9.43
N ASP A 603 -15.04 -18.75 9.77
CA ASP A 603 -13.76 -19.42 9.89
C ASP A 603 -13.37 -20.11 8.57
N GLN A 604 -12.34 -19.57 7.92
CA GLN A 604 -11.83 -20.08 6.65
C GLN A 604 -11.13 -21.44 6.77
N THR A 605 -10.72 -21.85 7.97
CA THR A 605 -10.00 -23.11 8.19
C THR A 605 -10.96 -24.27 8.42
N THR A 606 -11.96 -24.09 9.28
CA THR A 606 -12.98 -25.10 9.58
C THR A 606 -14.15 -25.06 8.60
N GLY A 607 -14.36 -23.94 7.91
CA GLY A 607 -15.50 -23.73 7.02
C GLY A 607 -16.81 -23.44 7.76
N ILE A 608 -16.75 -23.14 9.06
CA ILE A 608 -17.92 -22.84 9.90
C ILE A 608 -18.26 -21.35 9.78
N LEU A 609 -19.52 -21.09 9.48
CA LEU A 609 -20.15 -19.77 9.49
C LEU A 609 -21.14 -19.74 10.64
N SER A 610 -21.08 -18.72 11.48
CA SER A 610 -21.98 -18.60 12.63
C SER A 610 -22.48 -17.17 12.79
N GLY A 611 -23.73 -17.04 13.20
CA GLY A 611 -24.34 -15.77 13.60
C GLY A 611 -24.68 -15.76 15.09
N TYR A 612 -24.36 -14.66 15.75
CA TYR A 612 -24.59 -14.44 17.17
C TYR A 612 -25.49 -13.21 17.37
N SER A 613 -26.43 -13.29 18.31
CA SER A 613 -27.28 -12.19 18.74
C SER A 613 -26.85 -11.69 20.11
N LEU A 614 -26.92 -10.37 20.33
CA LEU A 614 -26.72 -9.75 21.64
C LEU A 614 -28.05 -9.46 22.38
N SER A 615 -29.16 -10.07 21.94
CA SER A 615 -30.51 -9.82 22.46
C SER A 615 -30.72 -10.09 23.95
N TYR A 616 -29.96 -11.02 24.52
CA TYR A 616 -30.05 -11.41 25.93
C TYR A 616 -29.12 -10.60 26.84
N SER A 617 -28.50 -9.54 26.31
CA SER A 617 -27.60 -8.68 27.08
C SER A 617 -28.32 -7.91 28.19
N THR A 618 -27.61 -7.68 29.28
CA THR A 618 -28.06 -6.86 30.41
C THR A 618 -27.43 -5.47 30.32
N SER A 619 -27.87 -4.53 31.17
CA SER A 619 -27.29 -3.18 31.23
C SER A 619 -25.81 -3.16 31.66
N GLN A 620 -25.32 -4.23 32.28
CA GLN A 620 -23.95 -4.33 32.81
C GLN A 620 -23.06 -5.29 31.99
N GLU A 621 -23.62 -6.35 31.42
CA GLU A 621 -22.86 -7.35 30.65
C GLU A 621 -23.54 -7.67 29.31
N LEU A 622 -22.73 -7.66 28.24
CA LEU A 622 -23.14 -8.10 26.92
C LEU A 622 -23.01 -9.62 26.81
N ILE A 623 -24.12 -10.28 26.50
CA ILE A 623 -24.20 -11.74 26.37
C ILE A 623 -24.39 -12.08 24.90
N SER A 624 -23.49 -12.91 24.36
CA SER A 624 -23.65 -13.45 23.01
C SER A 624 -24.43 -14.76 23.06
N HIS A 625 -25.39 -14.91 22.15
CA HIS A 625 -26.14 -16.15 21.95
C HIS A 625 -26.04 -16.57 20.49
N LYS A 626 -25.55 -17.78 20.22
CA LYS A 626 -25.47 -18.31 18.85
C LYS A 626 -26.87 -18.56 18.31
N VAL A 627 -27.24 -17.94 17.20
CA VAL A 627 -28.58 -18.02 16.59
C VAL A 627 -28.63 -19.08 15.48
N TRP A 628 -27.60 -19.10 14.63
CA TRP A 628 -27.53 -20.02 13.51
C TRP A 628 -26.08 -20.41 13.23
N GLU A 629 -25.91 -21.56 12.59
CA GLU A 629 -24.62 -22.12 12.21
C GLU A 629 -24.75 -22.85 10.87
N LEU A 630 -23.82 -22.60 9.96
CA LEU A 630 -23.77 -23.20 8.64
C LEU A 630 -22.35 -23.73 8.40
N LEU A 631 -22.24 -25.00 7.99
CA LEU A 631 -20.97 -25.64 7.70
C LEU A 631 -20.76 -25.77 6.19
N LEU A 632 -19.73 -25.10 5.67
CA LEU A 632 -19.22 -25.29 4.32
C LEU A 632 -17.97 -26.17 4.39
N SER A 633 -18.14 -27.49 4.16
CA SER A 633 -17.06 -28.45 4.41
C SER A 633 -15.79 -28.17 3.59
N PRO A 634 -14.62 -27.94 4.25
CA PRO A 634 -13.33 -27.70 3.62
C PRO A 634 -12.86 -28.82 2.69
N LYS A 635 -13.37 -30.04 2.90
CA LYS A 635 -13.07 -31.21 2.07
C LYS A 635 -13.53 -31.03 0.62
N ASN A 636 -14.65 -30.32 0.43
CA ASN A 636 -15.25 -30.12 -0.89
C ASN A 636 -14.97 -28.70 -1.40
N GLN A 637 -15.06 -27.71 -0.52
CA GLN A 637 -14.92 -26.30 -0.88
C GLN A 637 -14.27 -25.51 0.26
N LYS A 638 -13.36 -24.62 -0.09
CA LYS A 638 -12.63 -23.76 0.83
C LYS A 638 -13.10 -22.31 0.66
N ILE A 639 -13.40 -21.64 1.77
CA ILE A 639 -13.76 -20.22 1.77
C ILE A 639 -12.52 -19.40 1.41
N THR A 640 -12.63 -18.58 0.36
CA THR A 640 -11.55 -17.69 -0.11
C THR A 640 -11.85 -16.23 0.20
N HIS A 641 -13.08 -15.78 -0.05
CA HIS A 641 -13.49 -14.39 0.19
C HIS A 641 -14.82 -14.31 0.96
N VAL A 642 -14.88 -13.32 1.85
CA VAL A 642 -16.09 -12.91 2.56
C VAL A 642 -16.20 -11.40 2.40
N VAL A 643 -17.18 -10.94 1.61
CA VAL A 643 -17.31 -9.54 1.21
C VAL A 643 -18.67 -8.99 1.64
N SER A 644 -18.63 -7.96 2.48
CA SER A 644 -19.80 -7.17 2.88
C SER A 644 -19.83 -5.84 2.13
N LYS A 645 -20.98 -5.18 2.17
CA LYS A 645 -21.12 -3.79 1.69
C LYS A 645 -20.26 -2.85 2.52
N ASN A 646 -19.85 -1.73 1.92
CA ASN A 646 -19.14 -0.68 2.64
C ASN A 646 -20.11 0.04 3.60
N PRO A 647 -19.82 0.12 4.92
CA PRO A 647 -20.70 0.76 5.90
C PRO A 647 -20.95 2.26 5.67
N ILE A 648 -20.06 2.93 4.92
CA ILE A 648 -20.16 4.36 4.62
C ILE A 648 -21.11 4.62 3.44
N GLU A 649 -21.39 3.58 2.64
CA GLU A 649 -22.17 3.68 1.42
C GLU A 649 -23.61 4.16 1.67
N ARG A 650 -24.08 5.09 0.84
CA ARG A 650 -25.47 5.54 0.80
C ARG A 650 -26.08 5.24 -0.56
N VAL A 651 -27.38 4.93 -0.55
CA VAL A 651 -28.16 4.64 -1.76
C VAL A 651 -29.21 5.73 -1.95
N HIS A 652 -29.06 6.53 -3.01
CA HIS A 652 -29.98 7.63 -3.28
C HIS A 652 -31.34 7.15 -3.81
N SER A 653 -31.34 6.28 -4.83
CA SER A 653 -32.57 5.76 -5.43
C SER A 653 -32.88 4.33 -5.01
N GLN A 654 -34.06 4.11 -4.44
CA GLN A 654 -34.58 2.82 -3.98
C GLN A 654 -35.11 1.93 -5.12
N GLY A 655 -35.35 2.50 -6.30
CA GLY A 655 -35.88 1.78 -7.45
C GLY A 655 -35.31 2.30 -8.77
N ARG A 656 -35.45 1.49 -9.81
CA ARG A 656 -35.11 1.84 -11.19
C ARG A 656 -36.40 2.02 -11.98
N VAL A 657 -36.51 3.12 -12.71
CA VAL A 657 -37.67 3.38 -13.59
C VAL A 657 -37.52 2.56 -14.86
N LEU A 658 -38.60 1.89 -15.26
CA LEU A 658 -38.71 1.09 -16.47
C LEU A 658 -39.33 1.90 -17.62
N SER A 659 -39.25 1.38 -18.84
CA SER A 659 -39.86 1.97 -20.05
C SER A 659 -41.36 2.23 -19.91
N ASP A 660 -42.08 1.30 -19.28
CA ASP A 660 -43.52 1.41 -18.98
C ASP A 660 -43.86 2.43 -17.86
N ARG A 661 -42.88 3.24 -17.42
CA ARG A 661 -42.94 4.16 -16.28
C ARG A 661 -43.20 3.47 -14.94
N SER A 662 -43.18 2.14 -14.88
CA SER A 662 -43.23 1.43 -13.61
C SER A 662 -41.87 1.44 -12.93
N VAL A 663 -41.85 1.19 -11.63
CA VAL A 663 -40.63 1.19 -10.83
C VAL A 663 -40.30 -0.24 -10.45
N LEU A 664 -39.07 -0.66 -10.73
CA LEU A 664 -38.50 -1.90 -10.23
C LEU A 664 -37.68 -1.60 -8.97
N TYR A 665 -38.18 -2.02 -7.82
CA TYR A 665 -37.55 -1.77 -6.53
C TYR A 665 -36.33 -2.65 -6.32
N LYS A 666 -35.22 -2.03 -5.92
CA LYS A 666 -33.95 -2.70 -5.62
C LYS A 666 -34.07 -3.45 -4.30
N TYR A 667 -33.47 -4.64 -4.21
CA TYR A 667 -33.36 -5.37 -2.95
C TYR A 667 -32.10 -4.92 -2.19
N ILE A 668 -32.29 -4.04 -1.20
CA ILE A 668 -31.18 -3.39 -0.47
C ILE A 668 -31.13 -3.94 0.95
N ASN A 669 -30.64 -5.18 1.10
CA ASN A 669 -30.38 -5.76 2.42
C ASN A 669 -29.01 -5.26 2.96
N PRO A 670 -28.94 -4.49 4.06
CA PRO A 670 -27.68 -4.00 4.62
C PRO A 670 -26.84 -5.11 5.27
N ASN A 671 -27.47 -6.23 5.65
CA ASN A 671 -26.86 -7.35 6.35
C ASN A 671 -26.45 -8.50 5.40
N LEU A 672 -26.51 -8.26 4.08
CA LEU A 672 -26.16 -9.26 3.08
C LEU A 672 -24.63 -9.39 2.96
N VAL A 673 -24.16 -10.62 3.07
CA VAL A 673 -22.73 -10.97 2.93
C VAL A 673 -22.57 -11.95 1.77
N THR A 674 -21.58 -11.66 0.93
CA THR A 674 -21.19 -12.51 -0.19
C THR A 674 -20.04 -13.41 0.25
N ILE A 675 -20.26 -14.72 0.17
CA ILE A 675 -19.27 -15.73 0.52
C ILE A 675 -18.87 -16.47 -0.74
N VAL A 676 -17.57 -16.49 -1.02
CA VAL A 676 -17.00 -17.19 -2.16
C VAL A 676 -16.18 -18.37 -1.69
N THR A 677 -16.40 -19.51 -2.34
CA THR A 677 -15.67 -20.73 -2.06
C THR A 677 -15.10 -21.34 -3.34
N GLU A 678 -13.88 -21.84 -3.24
CA GLU A 678 -13.22 -22.59 -4.30
C GLU A 678 -13.16 -24.06 -3.90
N GLY A 679 -13.57 -24.95 -4.79
CA GLY A 679 -13.67 -26.38 -4.53
C GLY A 679 -13.19 -27.24 -5.68
N VAL A 680 -12.91 -28.50 -5.37
CA VAL A 680 -12.56 -29.52 -6.37
C VAL A 680 -13.73 -30.47 -6.50
N GLY A 681 -14.43 -30.40 -7.63
CA GLY A 681 -15.57 -31.27 -7.91
C GLY A 681 -15.11 -32.67 -8.34
N HIS A 682 -15.93 -33.70 -8.07
CA HIS A 682 -15.60 -35.08 -8.46
C HIS A 682 -15.56 -35.28 -9.99
N THR A 683 -16.31 -34.47 -10.75
CA THR A 683 -16.42 -34.53 -12.23
C THR A 683 -15.79 -33.31 -12.95
N HIS A 684 -15.57 -32.21 -12.24
CA HIS A 684 -15.00 -30.97 -12.76
C HIS A 684 -13.89 -30.53 -11.83
N LYS A 685 -12.64 -30.47 -12.35
CA LYS A 685 -11.43 -30.26 -11.54
C LYS A 685 -11.57 -29.08 -10.58
N ASN A 686 -11.94 -27.89 -11.08
CA ASN A 686 -12.08 -26.70 -10.25
C ASN A 686 -13.48 -26.09 -10.37
N THR A 687 -14.10 -25.75 -9.25
CA THR A 687 -15.43 -25.11 -9.16
C THR A 687 -15.37 -23.89 -8.24
N LEU A 688 -16.12 -22.84 -8.61
CA LEU A 688 -16.29 -21.63 -7.81
C LEU A 688 -17.76 -21.52 -7.40
N ASN A 689 -18.04 -21.45 -6.10
CA ASN A 689 -19.40 -21.22 -5.59
C ASN A 689 -19.49 -19.85 -4.95
N LEU A 690 -20.52 -19.10 -5.31
CA LEU A 690 -20.87 -17.82 -4.71
C LEU A 690 -22.20 -17.97 -3.98
N TYR A 691 -22.20 -17.58 -2.71
CA TYR A 691 -23.33 -17.65 -1.80
C TYR A 691 -23.67 -16.25 -1.29
N LEU A 692 -24.93 -15.85 -1.40
CA LEU A 692 -25.45 -14.64 -0.79
C LEU A 692 -26.20 -15.04 0.48
N LEU A 693 -25.65 -14.66 1.62
CA LEU A 693 -26.12 -15.05 2.95
C LEU A 693 -26.57 -13.80 3.72
N ASP A 694 -27.72 -13.85 4.38
CA ASP A 694 -28.09 -12.84 5.36
C ASP A 694 -27.39 -13.13 6.70
N ALA A 695 -26.54 -12.20 7.16
CA ALA A 695 -25.76 -12.34 8.39
C ALA A 695 -26.60 -12.38 9.67
N VAL A 696 -27.83 -11.86 9.65
CA VAL A 696 -28.74 -11.83 10.81
C VAL A 696 -29.51 -13.13 10.91
N SER A 697 -30.21 -13.52 9.85
CA SER A 697 -31.10 -14.70 9.87
C SER A 697 -30.40 -16.01 9.54
N GLY A 698 -29.24 -15.98 8.88
CA GLY A 698 -28.57 -17.17 8.35
C GLY A 698 -29.22 -17.73 7.09
N ALA A 699 -30.18 -17.00 6.49
CA ALA A 699 -30.87 -17.44 5.29
C ALA A 699 -29.97 -17.31 4.06
N MET A 700 -29.91 -18.37 3.26
CA MET A 700 -29.24 -18.38 1.96
C MET A 700 -30.17 -17.75 0.92
N ILE A 701 -29.93 -16.49 0.60
CA ILE A 701 -30.75 -15.69 -0.33
C ILE A 701 -30.59 -16.19 -1.77
N PHE A 702 -29.35 -16.47 -2.17
CA PHE A 702 -29.03 -16.93 -3.52
C PHE A 702 -27.73 -17.74 -3.52
N SER A 703 -27.63 -18.68 -4.47
CA SER A 703 -26.39 -19.43 -4.71
C SER A 703 -26.17 -19.69 -6.18
N ILE A 704 -24.91 -19.65 -6.61
CA ILE A 704 -24.50 -19.96 -7.98
C ILE A 704 -23.16 -20.72 -7.98
N MET A 705 -23.04 -21.68 -8.89
CA MET A 705 -21.85 -22.50 -9.08
C MET A 705 -21.32 -22.34 -10.49
N HIS A 706 -20.04 -21.99 -10.61
CA HIS A 706 -19.29 -21.99 -11.86
C HIS A 706 -18.36 -23.19 -11.94
N LYS A 707 -18.33 -23.84 -13.10
CA LYS A 707 -17.56 -25.07 -13.34
C LYS A 707 -16.35 -24.77 -14.22
N ARG A 708 -15.23 -25.46 -13.98
CA ARG A 708 -13.96 -25.27 -14.71
C ARG A 708 -13.45 -23.83 -14.59
N VAL A 709 -13.36 -23.36 -13.35
CA VAL A 709 -12.95 -21.99 -13.03
C VAL A 709 -11.72 -22.03 -12.14
N ARG A 710 -10.81 -21.09 -12.35
CA ARG A 710 -9.61 -20.87 -11.55
C ARG A 710 -9.60 -19.45 -10.99
N GLY A 711 -9.05 -19.30 -9.79
CA GLY A 711 -8.72 -17.98 -9.23
C GLY A 711 -7.49 -17.33 -9.88
N PRO A 712 -7.14 -16.09 -9.49
CA PRO A 712 -7.73 -15.33 -8.39
C PRO A 712 -9.15 -14.84 -8.71
N VAL A 713 -9.97 -14.71 -7.66
CA VAL A 713 -11.34 -14.20 -7.76
C VAL A 713 -11.39 -12.85 -7.07
N HIS A 714 -11.98 -11.87 -7.72
CA HIS A 714 -12.20 -10.54 -7.16
C HIS A 714 -13.70 -10.29 -7.09
N VAL A 715 -14.18 -9.73 -5.98
CA VAL A 715 -15.60 -9.53 -5.73
C VAL A 715 -15.82 -8.11 -5.20
N VAL A 716 -16.77 -7.42 -5.81
CA VAL A 716 -17.26 -6.11 -5.41
C VAL A 716 -18.74 -6.24 -5.09
N HIS A 717 -19.14 -5.81 -3.91
CA HIS A 717 -20.53 -5.83 -3.45
C HIS A 717 -20.95 -4.42 -3.07
N SER A 718 -21.88 -3.83 -3.82
CA SER A 718 -22.39 -2.48 -3.58
C SER A 718 -23.87 -2.39 -3.90
N GLU A 719 -24.60 -1.49 -3.22
CA GLU A 719 -26.04 -1.27 -3.33
C GLU A 719 -26.87 -2.56 -3.33
N ASN A 720 -27.33 -2.98 -4.51
CA ASN A 720 -28.13 -4.16 -4.79
C ASN A 720 -27.46 -5.07 -5.83
N TRP A 721 -26.18 -4.87 -6.12
CA TRP A 721 -25.45 -5.60 -7.15
C TRP A 721 -24.13 -6.17 -6.63
N ILE A 722 -23.73 -7.27 -7.24
CA ILE A 722 -22.43 -7.91 -7.02
C ILE A 722 -21.77 -8.11 -8.36
N VAL A 723 -20.51 -7.67 -8.48
CA VAL A 723 -19.67 -7.93 -9.65
C VAL A 723 -18.48 -8.75 -9.19
N TYR A 724 -18.18 -9.83 -9.90
CA TYR A 724 -17.04 -10.66 -9.58
C TYR A 724 -16.37 -11.19 -10.84
N SER A 725 -15.05 -11.32 -10.77
CA SER A 725 -14.22 -11.81 -11.87
C SER A 725 -13.61 -13.16 -11.54
N TYR A 726 -13.44 -13.98 -12.56
CA TYR A 726 -12.81 -15.30 -12.45
C TYR A 726 -12.19 -15.73 -13.78
N PHE A 727 -11.28 -16.70 -13.74
CA PHE A 727 -10.67 -17.25 -14.95
C PHE A 727 -11.37 -18.55 -15.38
N ASN A 728 -11.96 -18.56 -16.57
CA ASN A 728 -12.62 -19.73 -17.12
C ASN A 728 -11.59 -20.66 -17.79
N GLU A 729 -11.36 -21.85 -17.24
CA GLU A 729 -10.40 -22.82 -17.76
C GLU A 729 -10.88 -23.49 -19.06
N LYS A 730 -12.20 -23.57 -19.29
CA LYS A 730 -12.75 -24.18 -20.51
C LYS A 730 -12.45 -23.32 -21.73
N SER A 731 -12.66 -22.01 -21.62
CA SER A 731 -12.44 -21.03 -22.69
C SER A 731 -11.09 -20.32 -22.61
N ARG A 732 -10.33 -20.52 -21.53
CA ARG A 732 -9.02 -19.92 -21.25
C ARG A 732 -9.04 -18.38 -21.29
N ARG A 733 -10.05 -17.77 -20.66
CA ARG A 733 -10.24 -16.32 -20.63
C ARG A 733 -10.77 -15.84 -19.29
N THR A 734 -10.53 -14.57 -18.98
CA THR A 734 -11.13 -13.91 -17.82
C THR A 734 -12.58 -13.55 -18.12
N GLU A 735 -13.47 -13.83 -17.19
CA GLU A 735 -14.88 -13.47 -17.27
C GLU A 735 -15.26 -12.62 -16.05
N ILE A 736 -16.08 -11.59 -16.28
CA ILE A 736 -16.70 -10.75 -15.25
C ILE A 736 -18.19 -11.11 -15.24
N ALA A 737 -18.69 -11.58 -14.11
CA ALA A 737 -20.11 -11.83 -13.93
C ALA A 737 -20.72 -10.79 -13.00
N SER A 738 -21.93 -10.35 -13.34
CA SER A 738 -22.72 -9.42 -12.54
C SER A 738 -24.03 -10.06 -12.08
N LEU A 739 -24.45 -9.68 -10.89
CA LEU A 739 -25.69 -10.05 -10.24
C LEU A 739 -26.39 -8.77 -9.79
N GLU A 740 -27.68 -8.64 -10.06
CA GLU A 740 -28.54 -7.60 -9.51
C GLU A 740 -29.71 -8.22 -8.78
N LEU A 741 -30.04 -7.66 -7.61
CA LEU A 741 -31.16 -8.12 -6.79
C LEU A 741 -32.30 -7.10 -6.78
N TYR A 742 -33.52 -7.58 -7.01
CA TYR A 742 -34.75 -6.78 -7.05
C TYR A 742 -35.86 -7.39 -6.20
N GLU A 743 -36.68 -6.57 -5.55
CA GLU A 743 -37.89 -7.01 -4.84
C GLU A 743 -39.07 -7.27 -5.81
N GLY A 744 -39.07 -6.55 -6.92
CA GLY A 744 -40.14 -6.54 -7.93
C GLY A 744 -40.78 -5.15 -8.08
N LYS A 745 -42.01 -5.11 -8.61
CA LYS A 745 -42.76 -3.85 -8.84
C LYS A 745 -43.42 -3.28 -7.57
N ILE A 746 -43.49 -4.05 -6.49
CA ILE A 746 -44.11 -3.67 -5.21
C ILE A 746 -43.05 -3.84 -4.13
N GLN A 747 -42.85 -2.80 -3.33
CA GLN A 747 -41.94 -2.81 -2.19
C GLN A 747 -42.59 -3.49 -0.98
N SER A 748 -41.84 -4.33 -0.29
CA SER A 748 -42.35 -5.07 0.88
C SER A 748 -42.62 -4.15 2.08
N ASN A 749 -41.70 -3.23 2.37
CA ASN A 749 -41.83 -2.19 3.37
C ASN A 749 -41.07 -0.94 2.92
N THR A 750 -41.69 0.23 3.02
CA THR A 750 -41.13 1.52 2.58
C THR A 750 -40.29 2.22 3.65
N THR A 751 -40.49 1.90 4.93
CA THR A 751 -39.88 2.65 6.04
C THR A 751 -38.69 1.94 6.66
N VAL A 752 -38.78 0.63 6.86
CA VAL A 752 -37.77 -0.15 7.59
C VAL A 752 -37.50 -1.47 6.88
N PHE A 753 -36.21 -1.78 6.71
CA PHE A 753 -35.76 -3.10 6.32
C PHE A 753 -35.46 -3.94 7.56
N SER A 754 -36.01 -5.16 7.64
CA SER A 754 -35.70 -6.12 8.69
C SER A 754 -35.44 -7.50 8.09
N SER A 755 -34.24 -8.03 8.34
CA SER A 755 -33.83 -9.38 7.93
C SER A 755 -34.72 -10.49 8.50
N LEU A 756 -35.39 -10.24 9.63
CA LEU A 756 -36.25 -11.21 10.29
C LEU A 756 -37.70 -11.18 9.80
N ALA A 757 -38.13 -10.07 9.20
CA ALA A 757 -39.49 -9.90 8.67
C ALA A 757 -39.58 -10.17 7.16
N THR A 758 -38.44 -10.26 6.48
CA THR A 758 -38.39 -10.49 5.03
C THR A 758 -38.81 -11.91 4.69
N THR A 759 -39.96 -12.08 4.05
CA THR A 759 -40.49 -13.40 3.64
C THR A 759 -40.31 -13.69 2.15
N LYS A 760 -40.09 -12.65 1.32
CA LYS A 760 -39.96 -12.78 -0.13
C LYS A 760 -38.49 -12.78 -0.55
N LEU A 761 -38.09 -13.80 -1.30
CA LEU A 761 -36.77 -13.85 -1.92
C LEU A 761 -36.69 -12.87 -3.10
N PRO A 762 -35.53 -12.22 -3.30
CA PRO A 762 -35.34 -11.28 -4.41
C PRO A 762 -35.27 -12.00 -5.76
N ILE A 763 -35.68 -11.28 -6.80
CA ILE A 763 -35.44 -11.62 -8.20
C ILE A 763 -33.97 -11.30 -8.49
N VAL A 764 -33.21 -12.29 -8.95
CA VAL A 764 -31.78 -12.15 -9.23
C VAL A 764 -31.56 -12.18 -10.74
N GLU A 765 -31.26 -11.01 -11.30
CA GLU A 765 -30.81 -10.88 -12.68
C GLU A 765 -29.31 -11.13 -12.75
N ARG A 766 -28.85 -11.84 -13.79
CA ARG A 766 -27.44 -12.24 -13.89
C ARG A 766 -26.96 -12.31 -15.33
N GLN A 767 -25.74 -11.84 -15.55
CA GLN A 767 -25.09 -11.89 -16.85
C GLN A 767 -23.59 -12.05 -16.69
N ALA A 768 -22.94 -12.62 -17.69
CA ALA A 768 -21.48 -12.78 -17.73
C ALA A 768 -20.92 -12.10 -18.97
N PHE A 769 -19.75 -11.50 -18.80
CA PHE A 769 -19.00 -10.75 -19.79
C PHE A 769 -17.57 -11.30 -19.86
N ILE A 770 -16.94 -11.17 -21.01
CA ILE A 770 -15.58 -11.54 -21.30
C ILE A 770 -14.73 -10.28 -21.10
N PHE A 771 -13.63 -10.44 -20.35
CA PHE A 771 -12.68 -9.37 -20.11
C PHE A 771 -11.32 -9.75 -20.70
N PRO A 772 -10.70 -8.91 -21.54
CA PRO A 772 -9.51 -9.29 -22.32
C PRO A 772 -8.19 -9.27 -21.51
N ALA A 773 -8.22 -8.80 -20.25
CA ALA A 773 -7.02 -8.67 -19.42
C ALA A 773 -7.12 -9.46 -18.10
N ALA A 774 -5.98 -9.62 -17.41
CA ALA A 774 -5.93 -10.14 -16.05
C ALA A 774 -6.16 -9.01 -15.03
N ILE A 775 -6.94 -9.31 -13.99
CA ILE A 775 -7.34 -8.37 -12.95
C ILE A 775 -6.57 -8.71 -11.67
N GLU A 776 -6.01 -7.72 -10.99
CA GLU A 776 -5.34 -7.86 -9.68
C GLU A 776 -6.22 -7.40 -8.52
N SER A 777 -7.09 -6.41 -8.74
CA SER A 777 -7.99 -5.88 -7.71
C SER A 777 -9.19 -5.15 -8.34
N MET A 778 -10.31 -5.10 -7.62
CA MET A 778 -11.49 -4.34 -8.02
C MET A 778 -12.09 -3.63 -6.81
N ARG A 779 -12.61 -2.41 -7.02
CA ARG A 779 -13.33 -1.64 -5.99
C ARG A 779 -14.35 -0.70 -6.61
N GLU A 780 -15.46 -0.46 -5.94
CA GLU A 780 -16.47 0.51 -6.31
C GLU A 780 -16.07 1.95 -5.94
N THR A 781 -16.52 2.93 -6.73
CA THR A 781 -16.49 4.35 -6.36
C THR A 781 -17.58 4.67 -5.35
N ILE A 782 -17.27 5.52 -4.36
CA ILE A 782 -18.19 5.92 -3.30
C ILE A 782 -18.23 7.45 -3.16
N THR A 783 -19.43 8.00 -2.96
CA THR A 783 -19.70 9.42 -2.70
C THR A 783 -20.61 9.58 -1.49
N GLU A 784 -20.72 10.80 -0.95
CA GLU A 784 -21.44 11.04 0.30
C GLU A 784 -22.94 10.69 0.21
N LYS A 785 -23.59 11.01 -0.91
CA LYS A 785 -25.03 10.79 -1.11
C LYS A 785 -25.35 9.63 -2.04
N GLY A 786 -24.39 9.15 -2.83
CA GLY A 786 -24.61 8.07 -3.80
C GLY A 786 -25.53 8.47 -4.96
N ILE A 787 -25.42 9.73 -5.42
CA ILE A 787 -26.19 10.28 -6.56
C ILE A 787 -25.44 10.05 -7.87
N THR A 788 -24.12 10.28 -7.89
CA THR A 788 -23.29 10.07 -9.08
C THR A 788 -23.31 8.61 -9.53
N SER A 789 -23.05 8.37 -10.82
CA SER A 789 -22.93 7.01 -11.34
C SER A 789 -21.84 6.23 -10.61
N LYS A 790 -22.12 4.99 -10.22
CA LYS A 790 -21.10 4.11 -9.63
C LYS A 790 -20.27 3.47 -10.73
N HIS A 791 -18.96 3.65 -10.65
CA HIS A 791 -18.01 2.96 -11.52
C HIS A 791 -17.21 1.94 -10.70
N ILE A 792 -16.61 0.99 -11.41
CA ILE A 792 -15.75 -0.05 -10.83
C ILE A 792 -14.33 0.27 -11.26
N ILE A 793 -13.46 0.53 -10.29
CA ILE A 793 -12.03 0.69 -10.52
C ILE A 793 -11.42 -0.70 -10.59
N VAL A 794 -10.82 -1.03 -11.73
CA VAL A 794 -10.20 -2.33 -12.02
C VAL A 794 -8.70 -2.14 -12.18
N ALA A 795 -7.90 -2.73 -11.30
CA ALA A 795 -6.45 -2.77 -11.45
C ALA A 795 -6.06 -3.94 -12.37
N LEU A 796 -5.38 -3.62 -13.47
CA LEU A 796 -4.92 -4.57 -14.45
C LEU A 796 -3.50 -5.06 -14.11
N ALA A 797 -3.17 -6.31 -14.49
CA ALA A 797 -1.86 -6.88 -14.24
C ALA A 797 -0.69 -6.16 -14.97
N ASN A 798 -0.98 -5.42 -16.05
CA ASN A 798 0.02 -4.57 -16.73
C ASN A 798 0.31 -3.24 -15.99
N GLY A 799 -0.38 -3.00 -14.87
CA GLY A 799 -0.27 -1.81 -14.05
C GLY A 799 -1.17 -0.64 -14.48
N GLY A 800 -2.03 -0.81 -15.48
CA GLY A 800 -3.08 0.15 -15.79
C GLY A 800 -4.22 0.08 -14.77
N ILE A 801 -4.78 1.22 -14.40
CA ILE A 801 -5.97 1.32 -13.55
C ILE A 801 -7.12 1.78 -14.44
N LEU A 802 -8.08 0.89 -14.67
CA LEU A 802 -9.21 1.10 -15.56
C LEU A 802 -10.42 1.57 -14.73
N GLU A 803 -11.04 2.67 -15.14
CA GLU A 803 -12.37 3.06 -14.68
C GLU A 803 -13.42 2.39 -15.57
N LEU A 804 -14.09 1.34 -15.06
CA LEU A 804 -15.14 0.61 -15.77
C LEU A 804 -16.52 1.14 -15.36
N PRO A 805 -17.29 1.78 -16.27
CA PRO A 805 -18.64 2.21 -15.97
C PRO A 805 -19.55 1.01 -15.68
N TRP A 806 -20.32 1.07 -14.60
CA TRP A 806 -21.23 -0.02 -14.22
C TRP A 806 -22.25 -0.37 -15.32
N MET A 807 -22.68 0.60 -16.12
CA MET A 807 -23.59 0.38 -17.25
C MET A 807 -23.05 -0.63 -18.29
N MET A 808 -21.72 -0.84 -18.37
CA MET A 808 -21.13 -1.84 -19.26
C MET A 808 -21.34 -3.27 -18.73
N VAL A 809 -21.48 -3.44 -17.41
CA VAL A 809 -21.66 -4.74 -16.74
C VAL A 809 -23.07 -4.92 -16.18
N ASP A 810 -24.04 -4.10 -16.62
CA ASP A 810 -25.45 -4.23 -16.26
C ASP A 810 -26.00 -5.59 -16.76
N PRO A 811 -26.52 -6.47 -15.87
CA PRO A 811 -27.01 -7.79 -16.26
C PRO A 811 -28.31 -7.76 -17.08
N ARG A 812 -29.00 -6.60 -17.15
CA ARG A 812 -30.24 -6.43 -17.91
C ARG A 812 -30.01 -6.05 -19.36
N ARG A 813 -28.75 -6.02 -19.83
CA ARG A 813 -28.44 -5.72 -21.23
C ARG A 813 -29.08 -6.77 -22.14
N PRO A 814 -30.03 -6.37 -23.00
CA PRO A 814 -30.81 -7.33 -23.76
C PRO A 814 -30.00 -7.84 -24.96
N ILE A 815 -30.16 -9.12 -25.29
CA ILE A 815 -29.53 -9.71 -26.48
C ILE A 815 -30.12 -9.10 -27.75
N ASN A 816 -31.44 -8.88 -27.76
CA ASN A 816 -32.16 -8.21 -28.84
C ASN A 816 -32.50 -6.75 -28.44
N PRO A 817 -32.42 -5.78 -29.37
CA PRO A 817 -32.56 -4.35 -29.06
C PRO A 817 -34.04 -3.91 -28.91
N GLU A 818 -34.86 -4.65 -28.18
CA GLU A 818 -36.28 -4.32 -27.94
C GLU A 818 -36.45 -3.23 -26.86
N VAL A 819 -35.52 -3.15 -25.90
CA VAL A 819 -35.61 -2.25 -24.73
C VAL A 819 -34.88 -0.91 -24.97
N ARG A 820 -35.18 -0.23 -26.09
CA ARG A 820 -34.49 1.04 -26.46
C ARG A 820 -34.87 2.22 -25.57
N GLU A 821 -36.10 2.27 -25.07
CA GLU A 821 -36.62 3.42 -24.30
C GLU A 821 -35.89 3.62 -22.96
N GLU A 822 -35.36 2.55 -22.36
CA GLU A 822 -34.60 2.62 -21.10
C GLU A 822 -33.15 3.08 -21.30
N GLY A 823 -32.69 3.26 -22.55
CA GLY A 823 -31.31 3.62 -22.85
C GLY A 823 -30.29 2.53 -22.50
N VAL A 824 -30.73 1.27 -22.34
CA VAL A 824 -29.86 0.14 -21.99
C VAL A 824 -29.08 -0.30 -23.23
N ILE A 825 -27.76 -0.41 -23.08
CA ILE A 825 -26.86 -0.84 -24.15
C ILE A 825 -27.15 -2.32 -24.47
N PRO A 826 -27.31 -2.73 -25.74
CA PRO A 826 -27.50 -4.15 -26.09
C PRO A 826 -26.34 -4.99 -25.58
N TYR A 827 -26.58 -6.27 -25.28
CA TYR A 827 -25.56 -7.16 -24.75
C TYR A 827 -24.38 -7.28 -25.71
N MET A 828 -23.20 -6.91 -25.21
CA MET A 828 -21.92 -7.12 -25.89
C MET A 828 -21.10 -8.03 -24.98
N PRO A 829 -20.85 -9.30 -25.36
CA PRO A 829 -20.20 -10.25 -24.49
C PRO A 829 -18.78 -9.82 -24.15
N GLU A 830 -18.06 -9.17 -25.05
CA GLU A 830 -16.70 -8.67 -24.80
C GLU A 830 -16.74 -7.19 -24.39
N ILE A 831 -16.09 -6.87 -23.27
CA ILE A 831 -15.93 -5.49 -22.81
C ILE A 831 -14.60 -4.95 -23.35
N PRO A 832 -14.61 -3.99 -24.28
CA PRO A 832 -13.38 -3.40 -24.81
C PRO A 832 -12.68 -2.56 -23.73
N ILE A 833 -11.35 -2.62 -23.70
CA ILE A 833 -10.53 -1.74 -22.87
C ILE A 833 -10.15 -0.52 -23.71
N HIS A 834 -10.71 0.63 -23.37
CA HIS A 834 -10.33 1.91 -23.96
C HIS A 834 -9.16 2.51 -23.17
N MET A 835 -8.11 2.96 -23.87
CA MET A 835 -6.95 3.57 -23.23
C MET A 835 -7.30 4.88 -22.51
N ASP A 836 -8.31 5.60 -23.00
CA ASP A 836 -8.82 6.84 -22.39
C ASP A 836 -9.47 6.61 -21.02
N ALA A 837 -9.90 5.38 -20.73
CA ALA A 837 -10.48 5.00 -19.44
C ALA A 837 -9.41 4.58 -18.40
N ILE A 838 -8.13 4.56 -18.79
CA ILE A 838 -7.01 4.25 -17.89
C ILE A 838 -6.60 5.53 -17.14
N ILE A 839 -6.99 5.63 -15.86
CA ILE A 839 -6.86 6.85 -15.06
C ILE A 839 -5.41 7.21 -14.71
N ASN A 840 -4.49 6.25 -14.78
CA ASN A 840 -3.08 6.46 -14.45
C ASN A 840 -2.19 6.61 -15.68
N TYR A 841 -2.76 6.75 -16.90
CA TYR A 841 -2.03 7.08 -18.14
C TYR A 841 -0.68 6.33 -18.28
N ASN A 842 0.47 7.00 -18.10
CA ASN A 842 1.81 6.41 -18.23
C ASN A 842 2.43 5.95 -16.89
N GLN A 843 1.72 6.12 -15.77
CA GLN A 843 2.16 5.80 -14.42
C GLN A 843 1.71 4.41 -13.98
N SER A 844 2.27 3.36 -14.59
CA SER A 844 1.93 1.96 -14.27
C SER A 844 2.18 1.60 -12.80
N VAL A 845 1.21 0.97 -12.14
CA VAL A 845 1.28 0.58 -10.71
C VAL A 845 1.41 -0.95 -10.62
N PHE A 846 2.53 -1.45 -10.12
CA PHE A 846 2.76 -2.89 -10.07
C PHE A 846 2.24 -3.53 -8.78
N ARG A 847 1.78 -4.79 -8.88
CA ARG A 847 1.36 -5.64 -7.76
C ARG A 847 0.35 -4.96 -6.84
N VAL A 848 -0.71 -4.42 -7.41
CA VAL A 848 -1.80 -3.82 -6.64
C VAL A 848 -2.36 -4.85 -5.66
N SER A 849 -2.26 -4.57 -4.36
CA SER A 849 -2.80 -5.40 -3.29
C SER A 849 -4.21 -4.95 -2.91
N GLY A 850 -4.52 -3.66 -3.05
CA GLY A 850 -5.83 -3.11 -2.75
C GLY A 850 -6.08 -1.74 -3.38
N ILE A 851 -7.35 -1.40 -3.49
CA ILE A 851 -7.83 -0.08 -3.92
C ILE A 851 -8.77 0.41 -2.81
N HIS A 852 -8.51 1.61 -2.32
CA HIS A 852 -9.32 2.29 -1.33
C HIS A 852 -9.99 3.50 -1.97
N THR A 853 -11.31 3.59 -1.82
CA THR A 853 -12.13 4.70 -2.32
C THR A 853 -12.74 5.45 -1.15
N SER A 854 -12.70 6.78 -1.20
CA SER A 854 -13.25 7.65 -0.15
C SER A 854 -14.07 8.77 -0.79
N PRO A 855 -15.24 9.12 -0.22
CA PRO A 855 -16.01 10.24 -0.72
C PRO A 855 -15.24 11.55 -0.51
N SER A 856 -15.37 12.49 -1.44
CA SER A 856 -14.99 13.89 -1.19
C SER A 856 -16.17 14.70 -0.66
N GLY A 857 -15.98 15.98 -0.33
CA GLY A 857 -17.11 16.87 -0.02
C GLY A 857 -17.91 17.30 -1.26
N LEU A 858 -17.46 16.91 -2.46
CA LEU A 858 -18.18 17.05 -3.72
C LEU A 858 -18.86 15.72 -4.07
N GLU A 859 -20.11 15.79 -4.51
CA GLU A 859 -20.87 14.60 -4.88
C GLU A 859 -20.42 14.03 -6.23
N SER A 860 -19.80 14.86 -7.08
CA SER A 860 -19.26 14.41 -8.36
C SER A 860 -17.95 13.61 -8.24
N THR A 861 -17.20 13.80 -7.15
CA THR A 861 -15.78 13.41 -7.07
C THR A 861 -15.53 12.36 -5.98
N CYS A 862 -14.84 11.29 -6.36
CA CYS A 862 -14.35 10.22 -5.49
C CYS A 862 -12.82 10.27 -5.41
N LEU A 863 -12.27 10.12 -4.22
CA LEU A 863 -10.82 9.98 -4.03
C LEU A 863 -10.46 8.50 -4.18
N VAL A 864 -9.44 8.21 -4.98
CA VAL A 864 -8.99 6.84 -5.27
C VAL A 864 -7.54 6.72 -4.86
N PHE A 865 -7.27 5.82 -3.92
CA PHE A 865 -5.93 5.46 -3.49
C PHE A 865 -5.67 3.99 -3.79
N VAL A 866 -4.64 3.72 -4.58
CA VAL A 866 -4.22 2.39 -4.97
C VAL A 866 -2.92 2.07 -4.28
N HIS A 867 -2.86 0.92 -3.60
CA HIS A 867 -1.69 0.45 -2.90
C HIS A 867 -1.31 -0.97 -3.33
N GLY A 868 0.00 -1.23 -3.31
CA GLY A 868 0.63 -2.46 -3.74
C GLY A 868 2.13 -2.34 -3.51
N LEU A 869 2.93 -2.81 -4.46
CA LEU A 869 4.37 -2.48 -4.49
C LEU A 869 4.58 -0.98 -4.67
N ASP A 870 3.69 -0.34 -5.44
CA ASP A 870 3.68 1.09 -5.69
C ASP A 870 2.44 1.72 -5.08
N LEU A 871 2.53 3.01 -4.73
CA LEU A 871 1.40 3.81 -4.27
C LEU A 871 0.99 4.78 -5.38
N PHE A 872 -0.31 4.91 -5.61
CA PHE A 872 -0.87 5.88 -6.56
C PHE A 872 -2.14 6.49 -5.98
N TYR A 873 -2.26 7.80 -6.10
CA TYR A 873 -3.43 8.54 -5.66
C TYR A 873 -3.96 9.39 -6.80
N THR A 874 -5.27 9.46 -6.96
CA THR A 874 -5.93 10.36 -7.91
C THR A 874 -7.38 10.65 -7.49
N ARG A 875 -8.05 11.50 -8.26
CA ARG A 875 -9.47 11.85 -8.11
C ARG A 875 -10.20 11.38 -9.35
N VAL A 876 -11.36 10.76 -9.16
CA VAL A 876 -12.20 10.25 -10.25
C VAL A 876 -13.57 10.91 -10.16
N ALA A 877 -14.12 11.32 -11.30
CA ALA A 877 -15.43 11.94 -11.40
C ALA A 877 -16.33 11.15 -12.38
N PRO A 878 -17.04 10.10 -11.90
CA PRO A 878 -17.79 9.18 -12.76
C PRO A 878 -18.79 9.85 -13.71
N SER A 879 -19.55 10.84 -13.19
CA SER A 879 -20.52 11.62 -13.96
C SER A 879 -20.00 13.00 -14.38
N LYS A 880 -18.66 13.17 -14.46
CA LYS A 880 -17.97 14.46 -14.61
C LYS A 880 -18.28 15.43 -13.46
N THR A 881 -17.55 16.54 -13.39
CA THR A 881 -17.67 17.54 -12.32
C THR A 881 -18.88 18.44 -12.53
N PHE A 882 -20.08 17.97 -12.17
CA PHE A 882 -21.34 18.72 -12.34
C PHE A 882 -21.61 19.75 -11.23
N ASP A 883 -20.92 19.65 -10.10
CA ASP A 883 -21.05 20.51 -8.91
C ASP A 883 -19.92 21.55 -8.78
N VAL A 884 -19.00 21.57 -9.74
CA VAL A 884 -17.91 22.55 -9.83
C VAL A 884 -18.00 23.26 -11.18
N LEU A 885 -17.70 24.55 -11.17
CA LEU A 885 -17.58 25.32 -12.41
C LEU A 885 -16.45 24.74 -13.27
N LYS A 886 -16.65 24.68 -14.58
CA LYS A 886 -15.63 24.10 -15.45
C LYS A 886 -14.30 24.85 -15.36
N GLU A 887 -13.20 24.13 -15.51
CA GLU A 887 -11.86 24.73 -15.48
C GLU A 887 -11.61 25.65 -16.68
N ASP A 888 -12.23 25.35 -17.83
CA ASP A 888 -12.18 26.13 -19.08
C ASP A 888 -13.21 27.28 -19.11
N PHE A 889 -13.76 27.68 -17.96
CA PHE A 889 -14.75 28.74 -17.90
C PHE A 889 -14.16 30.10 -18.27
N ASP A 890 -14.70 30.73 -19.31
CA ASP A 890 -14.22 32.02 -19.81
C ASP A 890 -14.76 33.20 -18.97
N TYR A 891 -14.00 33.54 -17.91
CA TYR A 891 -14.29 34.69 -17.06
C TYR A 891 -14.17 36.03 -17.81
N TYR A 892 -13.27 36.13 -18.80
CA TYR A 892 -13.01 37.37 -19.52
C TYR A 892 -14.18 37.75 -20.42
N LEU A 893 -14.77 36.78 -21.12
CA LEU A 893 -15.95 36.99 -21.95
C LEU A 893 -17.10 37.62 -21.15
N ILE A 894 -17.39 37.09 -19.96
CA ILE A 894 -18.46 37.60 -19.10
C ILE A 894 -18.16 39.03 -18.64
N VAL A 895 -16.93 39.31 -18.21
CA VAL A 895 -16.54 40.66 -17.77
C VAL A 895 -16.63 41.67 -18.93
N ILE A 896 -16.17 41.30 -20.12
CA ILE A 896 -16.22 42.16 -21.32
C ILE A 896 -17.67 42.43 -21.72
N VAL A 897 -18.52 41.40 -21.77
CA VAL A 897 -19.95 41.54 -22.12
C VAL A 897 -20.67 42.41 -21.09
N LEU A 898 -20.44 42.21 -19.79
CA LEU A 898 -21.03 43.04 -18.73
C LEU A 898 -20.59 44.50 -18.83
N ALA A 899 -19.30 44.76 -19.07
CA ALA A 899 -18.78 46.10 -19.27
C ALA A 899 -19.40 46.77 -20.51
N ALA A 900 -19.48 46.05 -21.63
CA ALA A 900 -20.09 46.53 -22.86
C ALA A 900 -21.59 46.85 -22.67
N LEU A 901 -22.33 45.99 -21.96
CA LEU A 901 -23.74 46.22 -21.63
C LEU A 901 -23.93 47.43 -20.71
N LEU A 902 -23.07 47.62 -19.70
CA LEU A 902 -23.11 48.79 -18.81
C LEU A 902 -22.84 50.10 -19.57
N ILE A 903 -21.79 50.12 -20.40
CA ILE A 903 -21.45 51.29 -21.23
C ILE A 903 -22.59 51.58 -22.22
N SER A 904 -23.10 50.55 -22.91
CA SER A 904 -24.21 50.67 -23.84
C SER A 904 -25.48 51.18 -23.16
N SER A 905 -25.81 50.68 -21.97
CA SER A 905 -26.95 51.16 -21.16
C SER A 905 -26.79 52.63 -20.77
N TYR A 906 -25.60 53.05 -20.36
CA TYR A 906 -25.35 54.45 -20.00
C TYR A 906 -25.45 55.39 -21.21
N ILE A 907 -24.87 54.97 -22.35
CA ILE A 907 -24.95 55.72 -23.62
C ILE A 907 -26.40 55.80 -24.11
N THR A 908 -27.12 54.69 -24.15
CA THR A 908 -28.52 54.65 -24.60
C THR A 908 -29.43 55.44 -23.67
N LYS A 909 -29.23 55.40 -22.35
CA LYS A 909 -29.94 56.27 -21.39
C LYS A 909 -29.75 57.75 -21.73
N LYS A 910 -28.52 58.17 -22.02
CA LYS A 910 -28.20 59.56 -22.39
C LYS A 910 -28.80 59.94 -23.75
N LEU A 911 -28.75 59.05 -24.74
CA LEU A 911 -29.34 59.30 -26.06
C LEU A 911 -30.87 59.36 -25.99
N ALA A 912 -31.50 58.49 -25.20
CA ALA A 912 -32.94 58.47 -24.98
C ALA A 912 -33.42 59.74 -24.26
N SER A 913 -32.72 60.20 -23.22
CA SER A 913 -33.09 61.45 -22.53
C SER A 913 -32.98 62.66 -23.45
N GLN A 914 -31.92 62.74 -24.28
CA GLN A 914 -31.78 63.79 -25.28
C GLN A 914 -32.90 63.74 -26.34
N LYS A 915 -33.28 62.54 -26.80
CA LYS A 915 -34.38 62.38 -27.77
C LYS A 915 -35.72 62.79 -27.17
N ALA A 916 -36.03 62.35 -25.94
CA ALA A 916 -37.25 62.70 -25.23
C ALA A 916 -37.32 64.21 -24.96
N GLN A 917 -36.21 64.83 -24.55
CA GLN A 917 -36.12 66.27 -24.37
C GLN A 917 -36.36 67.01 -25.69
N LYS A 918 -35.72 66.61 -26.80
CA LYS A 918 -35.98 67.21 -28.12
C LYS A 918 -37.42 67.05 -28.59
N GLN A 919 -38.09 65.95 -28.25
CA GLN A 919 -39.51 65.74 -28.55
C GLN A 919 -40.43 66.61 -27.69
N ALA A 920 -40.10 66.82 -26.41
CA ALA A 920 -40.87 67.67 -25.51
C ALA A 920 -40.72 69.18 -25.81
N TRP A 921 -39.62 69.57 -26.46
CA TRP A 921 -39.33 70.96 -26.85
C TRP A 921 -39.82 71.32 -28.27
N LYS A 922 -40.36 70.35 -29.01
CA LYS A 922 -41.15 70.57 -30.22
C LYS A 922 -42.62 70.64 -29.84
#